data_AF-A0A8S1VAX4-F1
#
_entry.id   AF-A0A8S1VAX4-F1
#
_cell.length_a   1.000
_cell.length_b   1.000
_cell.length_c   1.000
_cell.angle_alpha   90.00
_cell.angle_beta   90.00
_cell.angle_gamma   90.00
#
_symmetry.space_group_name_H-M   'P 1'
#
loop_
_entity.id
_entity.type
_entity.pdbx_description
1 polymer ?
#
loop_
_entity_poly.entity_id
_entity_poly.type
_entity_poly.pdbx_seq_one_letter_code
_entity_poly.pdbx_strand_id
1 'polypeptide(L)'
;MDLDIAIEAREKVRNPTIKLNKKLAIAIGGLTKSEKKPFDELVSQEPTNKLIAVHFGVGDQDDYNTICDFVKQFGQNKVMIYPVRNYAFIEFQNIQQSLQLIQSLQIFENIKYANLKYPNKERATMFFYTNQQELTGGGMCDIPNAMRQVNIPGLYLIHDFITPEYEKYIMDLIDKQEWSKLKQRRVQHYGYEFLYGDNTVNVNQPAEKNIPAFLEDVRAKVSDLVKPQAQINQLTINEYLPGMGIPPHFDVHPPFHEKFVSISLLSGLVMSFKSYNGEEQHLYLPPRSCALFTGEVRFAWFHSIASRKIDKVEGETHFRSRRLSLTFRTIRNDLKCDCQYQFFCESQGYNPQTMKNKNPLLQEYLAKQNQNGIVQDNKVVPNKTQEEIQLLEEQQQQLLQIPKATEVEKKYVYEIYEKIAPHFSSTRYKPWPKIEQFLKSLEPGSLVADVGCGNGKYLGSNPDISMIGTDRSENLLKICKEKSEAYQVFSADSLRLPLKSEMFDAVISIAVIHHFSNKILRQQAIRELLRICKSQGLILIYVWAMEQEEKTFNEQDVFVPWNLQFKYEDEKVINQEVQQQFKIDDQKKTVVYKRYYHVFKQGEIEELLSDMPGFKIVNNYYDHANWVVVLQKD
;
A
#
# COMPACT_ATOMS: atom_id res chain seq x y z
N MET A 1 11.34 -10.88 48.70
CA MET A 1 10.33 -10.13 47.94
C MET A 1 9.17 -11.10 47.76
N ASP A 2 8.14 -10.90 48.58
CA ASP A 2 7.18 -11.94 48.98
C ASP A 2 6.31 -12.48 47.84
N LEU A 3 6.10 -13.80 47.90
CA LEU A 3 5.21 -14.56 47.01
C LEU A 3 3.78 -13.99 47.03
N ASP A 4 3.37 -13.37 48.14
CA ASP A 4 2.07 -12.72 48.32
C ASP A 4 1.92 -11.45 47.47
N ILE A 5 3.01 -10.70 47.24
CA ILE A 5 3.01 -9.53 46.33
C ILE A 5 2.88 -10.00 44.88
N ALA A 6 3.47 -11.14 44.54
CA ALA A 6 3.35 -11.73 43.20
C ALA A 6 1.96 -12.34 42.94
N ILE A 7 1.29 -12.84 43.98
CA ILE A 7 -0.10 -13.32 43.93
C ILE A 7 -1.08 -12.14 43.82
N GLU A 8 -0.92 -11.08 44.61
CA GLU A 8 -1.69 -9.83 44.47
C GLU A 8 -1.50 -9.18 43.09
N ALA A 9 -0.28 -9.18 42.56
CA ALA A 9 0.00 -8.67 41.22
C ALA A 9 -0.65 -9.54 40.12
N ARG A 10 -0.72 -10.87 40.31
CA ARG A 10 -1.41 -11.80 39.40
C ARG A 10 -2.93 -11.70 39.48
N GLU A 11 -3.50 -11.42 40.64
CA GLU A 11 -4.94 -11.17 40.80
C GLU A 11 -5.37 -9.81 40.22
N LYS A 12 -4.53 -8.77 40.35
CA LYS A 12 -4.74 -7.47 39.68
C LYS A 12 -4.81 -7.58 38.15
N VAL A 13 -4.13 -8.54 37.53
CA VAL A 13 -4.19 -8.80 36.07
C VAL A 13 -5.51 -9.49 35.65
N ARG A 14 -6.22 -10.14 36.58
CA ARG A 14 -7.52 -10.80 36.34
C ARG A 14 -8.74 -9.93 36.66
N ASN A 15 -8.56 -8.72 37.20
CA ASN A 15 -9.67 -7.84 37.53
C ASN A 15 -10.39 -7.34 36.25
N PRO A 16 -11.67 -7.70 36.04
CA PRO A 16 -12.46 -7.26 34.88
C PRO A 16 -12.47 -5.73 34.71
N THR A 17 -12.44 -4.99 35.82
CA THR A 17 -12.33 -3.52 35.86
C THR A 17 -11.12 -3.00 35.10
N ILE A 18 -9.93 -3.51 35.44
CA ILE A 18 -8.66 -3.06 34.86
C ILE A 18 -8.63 -3.37 33.35
N LYS A 19 -9.22 -4.50 32.95
CA LYS A 19 -9.28 -4.91 31.54
C LYS A 19 -10.22 -4.02 30.72
N LEU A 20 -11.38 -3.63 31.25
CA LEU A 20 -12.33 -2.77 30.55
C LEU A 20 -11.82 -1.31 30.50
N ASN A 21 -11.29 -0.79 31.61
CA ASN A 21 -10.69 0.54 31.66
C ASN A 21 -9.49 0.67 30.71
N LYS A 22 -8.64 -0.36 30.58
CA LYS A 22 -7.55 -0.38 29.61
C LYS A 22 -8.06 -0.36 28.16
N LYS A 23 -9.13 -1.10 27.85
CA LYS A 23 -9.77 -1.08 26.52
C LYS A 23 -10.36 0.28 26.20
N LEU A 24 -11.04 0.90 27.17
CA LEU A 24 -11.59 2.24 27.03
C LEU A 24 -10.49 3.27 26.75
N ALA A 25 -9.39 3.25 27.52
CA ALA A 25 -8.26 4.15 27.31
C ALA A 25 -7.65 4.05 25.90
N ILE A 26 -7.51 2.82 25.37
CA ILE A 26 -7.03 2.60 24.00
C ILE A 26 -8.03 3.16 22.96
N ALA A 27 -9.32 2.94 23.19
CA ALA A 27 -10.37 3.40 22.28
C ALA A 27 -10.47 4.93 22.25
N ILE A 28 -10.45 5.58 23.42
CA ILE A 28 -10.41 7.04 23.57
C ILE A 28 -9.14 7.61 22.93
N GLY A 29 -7.98 6.98 23.15
CA GLY A 29 -6.72 7.42 22.53
C GLY A 29 -6.76 7.38 21.01
N GLY A 30 -7.38 6.35 20.42
CA GLY A 30 -7.57 6.25 18.98
C GLY A 30 -8.52 7.32 18.43
N LEU A 31 -9.65 7.54 19.09
CA LEU A 31 -10.65 8.55 18.73
C LEU A 31 -10.08 9.97 18.80
N THR A 32 -9.50 10.36 19.93
CA THR A 32 -8.95 11.71 20.16
C THR A 32 -7.81 12.04 19.22
N LYS A 33 -6.90 11.08 18.98
CA LYS A 33 -5.82 11.22 18.00
C LYS A 33 -6.34 11.42 16.58
N SER A 34 -7.38 10.68 16.21
CA SER A 34 -7.95 10.77 14.85
C SER A 34 -8.73 12.06 14.64
N GLU A 35 -9.55 12.47 15.62
CA GLU A 35 -10.34 13.70 15.60
C GLU A 35 -9.55 14.97 15.90
N LYS A 36 -8.31 14.86 16.38
CA LYS A 36 -7.48 15.99 16.82
C LYS A 36 -8.21 16.88 17.85
N LYS A 37 -9.05 16.27 18.69
CA LYS A 37 -9.82 16.91 19.76
C LYS A 37 -9.71 16.10 21.05
N PRO A 38 -9.67 16.74 22.23
CA PRO A 38 -9.84 16.06 23.51
C PRO A 38 -11.15 15.27 23.59
N PHE A 39 -11.17 14.21 24.39
CA PHE A 39 -12.34 13.32 24.48
C PHE A 39 -13.58 14.07 24.98
N ASP A 40 -13.42 14.94 25.97
CA ASP A 40 -14.50 15.70 26.61
C ASP A 40 -15.19 16.68 25.64
N GLU A 41 -14.50 17.09 24.56
CA GLU A 41 -15.10 17.89 23.49
C GLU A 41 -15.89 17.04 22.48
N LEU A 42 -15.57 15.75 22.38
CA LEU A 42 -16.20 14.82 21.44
C LEU A 42 -17.47 14.20 21.99
N VAL A 43 -17.61 14.08 23.31
CA VAL A 43 -18.76 13.44 23.95
C VAL A 43 -19.68 14.45 24.63
N SER A 44 -20.92 14.04 24.88
CA SER A 44 -21.92 14.78 25.64
C SER A 44 -22.29 14.02 26.89
N GLN A 45 -22.48 14.74 28.00
CA GLN A 45 -23.07 14.18 29.23
C GLN A 45 -24.59 14.13 29.13
N GLU A 46 -25.19 15.07 28.39
CA GLU A 46 -26.62 15.12 28.12
C GLU A 46 -26.99 14.17 26.97
N PRO A 47 -28.15 13.49 27.03
CA PRO A 47 -28.65 12.67 25.93
C PRO A 47 -28.83 13.46 24.63
N THR A 48 -28.29 12.92 23.55
CA THR A 48 -28.48 13.44 22.19
C THR A 48 -28.98 12.33 21.29
N ASN A 49 -29.50 12.65 20.10
CA ASN A 49 -29.87 11.64 19.10
C ASN A 49 -28.64 11.02 18.41
N LYS A 50 -27.42 11.37 18.83
CA LYS A 50 -26.17 11.01 18.18
C LYS A 50 -25.25 10.29 19.16
N LEU A 51 -24.63 9.21 18.69
CA LEU A 51 -23.74 8.38 19.49
C LEU A 51 -22.40 8.17 18.79
N ILE A 52 -21.37 7.97 19.60
CA ILE A 52 -20.06 7.48 19.18
C ILE A 52 -19.93 6.06 19.71
N ALA A 53 -19.82 5.08 18.81
CA ALA A 53 -19.44 3.73 19.16
C ALA A 53 -17.92 3.60 19.04
N VAL A 54 -17.25 3.04 20.05
CA VAL A 54 -15.79 2.83 20.05
C VAL A 54 -15.45 1.40 20.44
N HIS A 55 -14.19 1.01 20.20
CA HIS A 55 -13.68 -0.32 20.55
C HIS A 55 -14.32 -1.45 19.70
N PHE A 56 -14.19 -1.32 18.39
CA PHE A 56 -14.38 -2.41 17.42
C PHE A 56 -13.09 -2.66 16.63
N GLY A 57 -13.14 -3.35 15.49
CA GLY A 57 -11.97 -3.68 14.66
C GLY A 57 -11.27 -2.47 14.03
N VAL A 58 -11.14 -2.50 12.70
CA VAL A 58 -10.43 -1.49 11.90
C VAL A 58 -11.37 -0.62 11.09
N GLY A 59 -12.68 -0.71 11.31
CA GLY A 59 -13.69 0.04 10.56
C GLY A 59 -13.87 -0.47 9.14
N ASP A 60 -13.72 -1.78 8.94
CA ASP A 60 -14.02 -2.45 7.68
C ASP A 60 -15.53 -2.71 7.52
N GLN A 61 -15.91 -3.35 6.41
CA GLN A 61 -17.30 -3.66 6.08
C GLN A 61 -17.95 -4.58 7.14
N ASP A 62 -17.18 -5.47 7.75
CA ASP A 62 -17.70 -6.40 8.74
C ASP A 62 -17.99 -5.69 10.07
N ASP A 63 -17.09 -4.78 10.48
CA ASP A 63 -17.34 -3.88 11.61
C ASP A 63 -18.60 -3.03 11.36
N TYR A 64 -18.74 -2.45 10.15
CA TYR A 64 -19.92 -1.69 9.75
C TYR A 64 -21.20 -2.50 9.88
N ASN A 65 -21.22 -3.71 9.30
CA ASN A 65 -22.38 -4.59 9.29
C ASN A 65 -22.77 -4.97 10.72
N THR A 66 -21.79 -5.34 11.55
CA THR A 66 -22.02 -5.73 12.95
C THR A 66 -22.66 -4.58 13.74
N ILE A 67 -22.17 -3.35 13.56
CA ILE A 67 -22.74 -2.17 14.23
C ILE A 67 -24.14 -1.88 13.70
N CYS A 68 -24.34 -1.86 12.38
CA CYS A 68 -25.66 -1.65 11.77
C CYS A 68 -26.69 -2.66 12.25
N ASP A 69 -26.33 -3.94 12.27
CA ASP A 69 -27.19 -5.03 12.74
C ASP A 69 -27.56 -4.89 14.21
N PHE A 70 -26.65 -4.38 15.03
CA PHE A 70 -26.94 -4.09 16.43
C PHE A 70 -27.83 -2.86 16.61
N VAL A 71 -27.61 -1.77 15.86
CA VAL A 71 -28.33 -0.51 16.11
C VAL A 71 -29.69 -0.43 15.44
N LYS A 72 -29.93 -1.20 14.35
CA LYS A 72 -31.21 -1.18 13.61
C LYS A 72 -32.42 -1.56 14.45
N GLN A 73 -32.23 -2.33 15.52
CA GLN A 73 -33.33 -2.73 16.42
C GLN A 73 -33.90 -1.56 17.25
N PHE A 74 -33.16 -0.44 17.35
CA PHE A 74 -33.59 0.74 18.12
C PHE A 74 -34.27 1.81 17.25
N GLY A 75 -34.48 1.54 15.95
CA GLY A 75 -35.18 2.42 15.02
C GLY A 75 -34.31 2.91 13.85
N GLN A 76 -34.90 3.79 13.03
CA GLN A 76 -34.22 4.35 11.86
C GLN A 76 -32.99 5.15 12.29
N ASN A 77 -31.86 4.83 11.67
CA ASN A 77 -30.57 5.40 12.01
C ASN A 77 -29.68 5.52 10.78
N LYS A 78 -28.63 6.31 10.93
CA LYS A 78 -27.53 6.44 9.99
C LYS A 78 -26.23 6.10 10.71
N VAL A 79 -25.51 5.12 10.20
CA VAL A 79 -24.18 4.75 10.72
C VAL A 79 -23.11 5.24 9.75
N MET A 80 -22.09 5.89 10.30
CA MET A 80 -20.90 6.31 9.58
C MET A 80 -19.67 5.70 10.23
N ILE A 81 -18.87 4.99 9.43
CA ILE A 81 -17.65 4.34 9.86
C ILE A 81 -16.59 4.60 8.80
N TYR A 82 -15.33 4.68 9.21
CA TYR A 82 -14.23 4.96 8.30
C TYR A 82 -13.18 3.86 8.42
N PRO A 83 -12.71 3.28 7.31
CA PRO A 83 -11.61 2.34 7.32
C PRO A 83 -10.38 2.91 8.02
N VAL A 84 -9.67 2.06 8.75
CA VAL A 84 -8.53 2.38 9.62
C VAL A 84 -8.91 3.13 10.91
N ARG A 85 -10.22 3.38 11.16
CA ARG A 85 -10.70 3.97 12.41
C ARG A 85 -11.44 2.94 13.25
N ASN A 86 -11.23 3.02 14.56
CA ASN A 86 -11.81 2.11 15.55
C ASN A 86 -13.02 2.72 16.29
N TYR A 87 -13.71 3.67 15.64
CA TYR A 87 -14.92 4.31 16.12
C TYR A 87 -15.88 4.65 14.97
N ALA A 88 -17.17 4.68 15.30
CA ALA A 88 -18.26 4.93 14.38
C ALA A 88 -19.16 6.01 14.96
N PHE A 89 -19.75 6.81 14.08
CA PHE A 89 -20.77 7.80 14.41
C PHE A 89 -22.13 7.25 14.04
N ILE A 90 -23.10 7.39 14.94
CA ILE A 90 -24.46 6.89 14.77
C ILE A 90 -25.41 8.05 15.01
N GLU A 91 -26.31 8.30 14.07
CA GLU A 91 -27.35 9.32 14.19
C GLU A 91 -28.73 8.66 14.10
N PHE A 92 -29.52 8.82 15.14
CA PHE A 92 -30.92 8.40 15.18
C PHE A 92 -31.84 9.55 14.75
N GLN A 93 -33.05 9.21 14.30
CA GLN A 93 -34.06 10.18 13.92
C GLN A 93 -34.48 11.07 15.10
N ASN A 94 -34.45 10.54 16.33
CA ASN A 94 -34.80 11.28 17.53
C ASN A 94 -34.02 10.78 18.78
N ILE A 95 -34.08 11.58 19.85
CA ILE A 95 -33.36 11.31 21.11
C ILE A 95 -33.91 10.07 21.83
N GLN A 96 -35.19 9.72 21.66
CA GLN A 96 -35.79 8.55 22.33
C GLN A 96 -35.14 7.24 21.87
N GLN A 97 -34.79 7.12 20.59
CA GLN A 97 -34.13 5.93 20.04
C GLN A 97 -32.70 5.75 20.61
N SER A 98 -31.92 6.82 20.70
CA SER A 98 -30.58 6.74 21.30
C SER A 98 -30.64 6.47 22.82
N LEU A 99 -31.64 6.99 23.52
CA LEU A 99 -31.93 6.67 24.92
C LEU A 99 -32.21 5.18 25.11
N GLN A 100 -33.08 4.60 24.28
CA GLN A 100 -33.39 3.16 24.32
C GLN A 100 -32.13 2.31 24.12
N LEU A 101 -31.28 2.64 23.15
CA LEU A 101 -30.01 1.95 22.95
C LEU A 101 -29.15 2.04 24.20
N ILE A 102 -28.88 3.25 24.71
CA ILE A 102 -28.00 3.47 25.86
C ILE A 102 -28.54 2.80 27.14
N GLN A 103 -29.86 2.74 27.32
CA GLN A 103 -30.51 2.05 28.44
C GLN A 103 -30.43 0.52 28.34
N SER A 104 -30.31 -0.04 27.13
CA SER A 104 -30.14 -1.48 26.93
C SER A 104 -28.72 -1.99 27.16
N LEU A 105 -27.74 -1.09 27.31
CA LEU A 105 -26.32 -1.45 27.43
C LEU A 105 -26.00 -2.03 28.81
N GLN A 106 -25.00 -2.91 28.84
CA GLN A 106 -24.40 -3.34 30.09
C GLN A 106 -23.66 -2.16 30.73
N ILE A 107 -23.71 -2.08 32.05
CA ILE A 107 -23.03 -1.06 32.83
C ILE A 107 -21.99 -1.76 33.69
N PHE A 108 -20.75 -1.29 33.59
CA PHE A 108 -19.69 -1.67 34.50
C PHE A 108 -18.99 -0.39 34.97
N GLU A 109 -19.13 -0.07 36.27
CA GLU A 109 -18.81 1.24 36.83
C GLU A 109 -19.55 2.35 36.06
N ASN A 110 -18.82 3.23 35.37
CA ASN A 110 -19.38 4.33 34.58
C ASN A 110 -19.38 4.05 33.07
N ILE A 111 -18.99 2.84 32.65
CA ILE A 111 -18.84 2.48 31.23
C ILE A 111 -20.08 1.74 30.75
N LYS A 112 -20.73 2.30 29.73
CA LYS A 112 -21.86 1.66 29.02
C LYS A 112 -21.38 0.98 27.75
N TYR A 113 -21.63 -0.31 27.62
CA TYR A 113 -21.15 -1.10 26.49
C TYR A 113 -22.08 -2.27 26.12
N ALA A 114 -21.91 -2.80 24.91
CA ALA A 114 -22.48 -4.06 24.47
C ALA A 114 -21.36 -4.99 24.01
N ASN A 115 -21.48 -6.29 24.31
CA ASN A 115 -20.57 -7.28 23.72
C ASN A 115 -21.10 -7.66 22.33
N LEU A 116 -20.46 -7.14 21.29
CA LEU A 116 -20.82 -7.39 19.91
C LEU A 116 -19.90 -8.46 19.31
N LYS A 117 -20.50 -9.39 18.57
CA LYS A 117 -19.81 -10.52 17.94
C LYS A 117 -19.39 -10.17 16.52
N TYR A 118 -18.20 -9.59 16.38
CA TYR A 118 -17.56 -9.35 15.08
C TYR A 118 -16.99 -10.68 14.51
N PRO A 119 -16.77 -10.82 13.19
CA PRO A 119 -16.44 -12.12 12.57
C PRO A 119 -15.28 -12.88 13.21
N ASN A 120 -14.24 -12.16 13.65
CA ASN A 120 -13.03 -12.77 14.18
C ASN A 120 -12.93 -12.71 15.72
N LYS A 121 -13.83 -11.98 16.40
CA LYS A 121 -13.75 -11.76 17.85
C LYS A 121 -15.00 -11.08 18.42
N GLU A 122 -15.35 -11.43 19.65
CA GLU A 122 -16.30 -10.64 20.45
C GLU A 122 -15.60 -9.44 21.11
N ARG A 123 -16.22 -8.26 21.03
CA ARG A 123 -15.67 -7.02 21.60
C ARG A 123 -16.73 -6.28 22.42
N ALA A 124 -16.31 -5.75 23.56
CA ALA A 124 -17.10 -4.82 24.36
C ALA A 124 -17.09 -3.44 23.67
N THR A 125 -18.04 -3.21 22.77
CA THR A 125 -18.20 -1.93 22.06
C THR A 125 -18.91 -0.95 22.97
N MET A 126 -18.27 0.21 23.19
CA MET A 126 -18.74 1.22 24.14
C MET A 126 -19.42 2.36 23.38
N PHE A 127 -20.45 2.96 23.98
CA PHE A 127 -21.25 3.99 23.33
C PHE A 127 -21.32 5.26 24.19
N PHE A 128 -21.13 6.41 23.55
CA PHE A 128 -21.13 7.72 24.19
C PHE A 128 -22.05 8.67 23.44
N TYR A 129 -22.81 9.51 24.14
CA TYR A 129 -23.52 10.62 23.48
C TYR A 129 -22.52 11.61 22.89
N THR A 130 -22.94 12.33 21.85
CA THR A 130 -22.11 13.37 21.24
C THR A 130 -22.95 14.53 20.71
N ASN A 131 -22.40 15.73 20.80
CA ASN A 131 -22.94 16.94 20.15
C ASN A 131 -22.29 17.20 18.78
N GLN A 132 -21.34 16.36 18.36
CA GLN A 132 -20.68 16.52 17.07
C GLN A 132 -21.70 16.33 15.94
N GLN A 133 -21.63 17.18 14.92
CA GLN A 133 -22.47 17.01 13.72
C GLN A 133 -22.03 15.80 12.90
N GLU A 134 -20.72 15.55 12.87
CA GLU A 134 -20.06 14.42 12.21
C GLU A 134 -18.69 14.17 12.87
N LEU A 135 -18.12 12.98 12.68
CA LEU A 135 -16.75 12.65 13.10
C LEU A 135 -15.91 12.34 11.87
N THR A 136 -14.95 13.21 11.58
CA THR A 136 -14.33 13.30 10.25
C THR A 136 -12.81 13.21 10.30
N GLY A 137 -12.25 13.23 11.51
CA GLY A 137 -10.84 13.09 11.82
C GLY A 137 -9.95 14.04 11.06
N GLY A 138 -10.15 15.33 11.32
CA GLY A 138 -9.23 16.40 10.98
C GLY A 138 -8.65 16.33 9.56
N GLY A 139 -9.49 16.08 8.55
CA GLY A 139 -9.14 16.17 7.11
C GLY A 139 -9.67 15.07 6.19
N MET A 140 -10.29 13.98 6.70
CA MET A 140 -10.76 12.87 5.85
C MET A 140 -12.16 13.08 5.25
N CYS A 141 -12.75 14.27 5.43
CA CYS A 141 -14.12 14.59 5.05
C CYS A 141 -14.34 15.03 3.59
N ASP A 142 -13.32 14.98 2.74
CA ASP A 142 -13.50 15.28 1.31
C ASP A 142 -13.94 14.05 0.51
N ILE A 143 -14.78 13.19 1.10
CA ILE A 143 -15.49 12.14 0.33
C ILE A 143 -16.78 12.77 -0.18
N PRO A 144 -16.82 13.27 -1.43
CA PRO A 144 -18.02 13.84 -2.00
C PRO A 144 -19.15 12.82 -1.97
N ASN A 145 -20.35 13.34 -1.71
CA ASN A 145 -21.56 12.57 -1.84
C ASN A 145 -21.90 12.41 -3.31
N ALA A 146 -21.75 11.20 -3.83
CA ALA A 146 -22.10 10.87 -5.19
C ALA A 146 -23.61 10.65 -5.36
N MET A 147 -24.07 10.88 -6.58
CA MET A 147 -25.44 10.63 -7.00
C MET A 147 -25.49 9.42 -7.92
N ARG A 148 -26.63 8.72 -7.98
CA ARG A 148 -26.85 7.67 -8.99
C ARG A 148 -27.15 8.23 -10.38
N GLN A 149 -27.45 9.53 -10.46
CA GLN A 149 -27.67 10.28 -11.68
C GLN A 149 -27.00 11.64 -11.59
N VAL A 150 -26.36 12.06 -12.68
CA VAL A 150 -25.70 13.37 -12.83
C VAL A 150 -26.15 14.01 -14.13
N ASN A 151 -26.02 15.33 -14.22
CA ASN A 151 -26.34 16.07 -15.44
C ASN A 151 -25.05 16.55 -16.09
N ILE A 152 -24.38 15.65 -16.81
CA ILE A 152 -23.15 15.94 -17.54
C ILE A 152 -23.43 15.76 -19.04
N PRO A 153 -23.30 16.80 -19.87
CA PRO A 153 -23.57 16.71 -21.30
C PRO A 153 -22.78 15.61 -21.99
N GLY A 154 -23.50 14.69 -22.63
CA GLY A 154 -22.90 13.57 -23.38
C GLY A 154 -22.46 12.38 -22.54
N LEU A 155 -22.75 12.35 -21.24
CA LEU A 155 -22.60 11.17 -20.40
C LEU A 155 -23.94 10.44 -20.26
N TYR A 156 -23.95 9.14 -20.52
CA TYR A 156 -25.13 8.29 -20.33
C TYR A 156 -24.76 7.05 -19.53
N LEU A 157 -25.57 6.71 -18.52
CA LEU A 157 -25.41 5.50 -17.72
C LEU A 157 -26.53 4.52 -18.02
N ILE A 158 -26.17 3.32 -18.50
CA ILE A 158 -27.10 2.22 -18.78
C ILE A 158 -26.92 1.19 -17.67
N HIS A 159 -27.97 0.97 -16.89
CA HIS A 159 -28.01 -0.06 -15.85
C HIS A 159 -28.25 -1.44 -16.46
N ASP A 160 -27.80 -2.49 -15.77
CA ASP A 160 -28.03 -3.89 -16.14
C ASP A 160 -27.70 -4.20 -17.61
N PHE A 161 -26.61 -3.60 -18.10
CA PHE A 161 -26.14 -3.75 -19.49
C PHE A 161 -25.75 -5.20 -19.83
N ILE A 162 -25.29 -5.93 -18.81
CA ILE A 162 -25.04 -7.37 -18.86
C ILE A 162 -25.76 -8.07 -17.71
N THR A 163 -26.09 -9.35 -17.88
CA THR A 163 -26.73 -10.14 -16.82
C THR A 163 -25.69 -10.62 -15.78
N PRO A 164 -26.11 -10.94 -14.55
CA PRO A 164 -25.23 -11.53 -13.54
C PRO A 164 -24.58 -12.85 -13.98
N GLU A 165 -25.29 -13.69 -14.74
CA GLU A 165 -24.78 -14.96 -15.24
C GLU A 165 -23.66 -14.74 -16.25
N TYR A 166 -23.85 -13.76 -17.15
CA TYR A 166 -22.85 -13.41 -18.14
C TYR A 166 -21.63 -12.73 -17.49
N GLU A 167 -21.84 -11.84 -16.51
CA GLU A 167 -20.77 -11.25 -15.70
C GLU A 167 -19.90 -12.34 -15.07
N LYS A 168 -20.51 -13.35 -14.43
CA LYS A 168 -19.79 -14.48 -13.85
C LYS A 168 -18.99 -15.26 -14.89
N TYR A 169 -19.60 -15.56 -16.03
CA TYR A 169 -18.95 -16.29 -17.14
C TYR A 169 -17.69 -15.57 -17.66
N ILE A 170 -17.80 -14.28 -17.98
CA ILE A 170 -16.64 -13.54 -18.52
C ILE A 170 -15.57 -13.31 -17.45
N MET A 171 -15.95 -13.17 -16.17
CA MET A 171 -14.99 -12.98 -15.09
C MET A 171 -14.05 -14.16 -14.92
N ASP A 172 -14.58 -15.39 -14.98
CA ASP A 172 -13.78 -16.62 -14.91
C ASP A 172 -12.77 -16.73 -16.06
N LEU A 173 -13.07 -16.13 -17.21
CA LEU A 173 -12.21 -16.13 -18.39
C LEU A 173 -11.19 -14.98 -18.38
N ILE A 174 -11.60 -13.78 -17.97
CA ILE A 174 -10.74 -12.60 -17.82
C ILE A 174 -9.62 -12.88 -16.81
N ASP A 175 -9.94 -13.51 -15.68
CA ASP A 175 -8.95 -13.79 -14.64
C ASP A 175 -7.85 -14.75 -15.07
N LYS A 176 -8.16 -15.64 -16.04
CA LYS A 176 -7.21 -16.59 -16.62
C LYS A 176 -6.30 -15.95 -17.67
N GLN A 177 -6.59 -14.74 -18.15
CA GLN A 177 -5.74 -14.04 -19.11
C GLN A 177 -4.52 -13.43 -18.42
N GLU A 178 -3.48 -13.14 -19.20
CA GLU A 178 -2.29 -12.47 -18.70
C GLU A 178 -2.57 -11.00 -18.31
N TRP A 179 -1.98 -10.56 -17.21
CA TRP A 179 -2.16 -9.21 -16.66
C TRP A 179 -0.85 -8.42 -16.66
N SER A 180 -0.89 -7.21 -17.20
CA SER A 180 0.20 -6.24 -17.10
C SER A 180 0.09 -5.47 -15.78
N LYS A 181 1.19 -5.38 -15.02
CA LYS A 181 1.20 -4.69 -13.72
C LYS A 181 1.67 -3.24 -13.86
N LEU A 182 0.79 -2.28 -13.55
CA LEU A 182 1.15 -0.87 -13.38
C LEU A 182 1.48 -0.58 -11.91
N LYS A 183 1.96 0.64 -11.63
CA LYS A 183 2.36 1.10 -10.28
C LYS A 183 1.28 0.90 -9.21
N GLN A 184 0.01 1.15 -9.56
CA GLN A 184 -1.11 1.13 -8.59
C GLN A 184 -2.21 0.12 -8.93
N ARG A 185 -2.22 -0.49 -10.12
CA ARG A 185 -3.27 -1.41 -10.57
C ARG A 185 -2.73 -2.40 -11.60
N ARG A 186 -3.47 -3.46 -11.90
CA ARG A 186 -3.18 -4.33 -13.05
C ARG A 186 -4.19 -4.11 -14.17
N VAL A 187 -3.75 -4.34 -15.40
CA VAL A 187 -4.51 -4.04 -16.62
C VAL A 187 -4.35 -5.14 -17.66
N GLN A 188 -5.31 -5.24 -18.58
CA GLN A 188 -5.19 -6.02 -19.80
C GLN A 188 -5.51 -5.13 -21.00
N HIS A 189 -4.77 -5.30 -22.09
CA HIS A 189 -4.97 -4.56 -23.33
C HIS A 189 -5.21 -5.52 -24.48
N TYR A 190 -6.15 -5.13 -25.35
CA TYR A 190 -6.47 -5.86 -26.55
C TYR A 190 -6.68 -4.91 -27.73
N GLY A 191 -6.28 -5.36 -28.91
CA GLY A 191 -6.28 -4.62 -30.17
C GLY A 191 -5.14 -3.60 -30.27
N TYR A 192 -5.03 -2.71 -29.27
CA TYR A 192 -3.94 -1.73 -29.16
C TYR A 192 -3.51 -1.59 -27.70
N GLU A 193 -2.20 -1.52 -27.47
CA GLU A 193 -1.62 -1.31 -26.14
C GLU A 193 -1.78 0.17 -25.72
N PHE A 194 -2.30 0.40 -24.52
CA PHE A 194 -2.53 1.75 -24.01
C PHE A 194 -1.27 2.29 -23.33
N LEU A 195 -0.74 3.40 -23.85
CA LEU A 195 0.46 4.07 -23.38
C LEU A 195 0.08 5.07 -22.29
N TYR A 196 0.28 4.70 -21.02
CA TYR A 196 -0.15 5.49 -19.85
C TYR A 196 0.66 6.78 -19.59
N GLY A 197 1.82 6.95 -20.20
CA GLY A 197 2.61 8.20 -20.07
C GLY A 197 1.90 9.37 -20.76
N ASP A 198 1.42 9.10 -21.98
CA ASP A 198 0.78 10.09 -22.84
C ASP A 198 -0.73 9.89 -22.97
N ASN A 199 -1.32 8.93 -22.24
CA ASN A 199 -2.73 8.53 -22.33
C ASN A 199 -3.21 8.26 -23.77
N THR A 200 -2.38 7.58 -24.57
CA THR A 200 -2.57 7.39 -26.02
C THR A 200 -2.37 5.92 -26.43
N VAL A 201 -2.44 5.63 -27.73
CA VAL A 201 -2.03 4.36 -28.34
C VAL A 201 -1.09 4.62 -29.51
N ASN A 202 -0.24 3.66 -29.84
CA ASN A 202 0.48 3.68 -31.11
C ASN A 202 -0.41 3.11 -32.22
N VAL A 203 -1.04 3.97 -33.03
CA VAL A 203 -1.94 3.55 -34.11
C VAL A 203 -1.24 2.74 -35.21
N ASN A 204 0.08 2.87 -35.33
CA ASN A 204 0.89 2.16 -36.32
C ASN A 204 1.39 0.80 -35.81
N GLN A 205 1.17 0.49 -34.52
CA GLN A 205 1.62 -0.75 -33.89
C GLN A 205 0.47 -1.38 -33.10
N PRO A 206 -0.43 -2.12 -33.77
CA PRO A 206 -1.46 -2.91 -33.10
C PRO A 206 -0.84 -3.88 -32.09
N ALA A 207 -1.56 -4.15 -31.00
CA ALA A 207 -1.16 -5.16 -30.04
C ALA A 207 -1.30 -6.56 -30.65
N GLU A 208 -0.45 -7.49 -30.23
CA GLU A 208 -0.52 -8.90 -30.67
C GLU A 208 -1.86 -9.56 -30.29
N LYS A 209 -2.47 -9.12 -29.17
CA LYS A 209 -3.69 -9.71 -28.62
C LYS A 209 -4.93 -9.02 -29.16
N ASN A 210 -5.74 -9.72 -29.96
CA ASN A 210 -7.07 -9.25 -30.37
C ASN A 210 -8.07 -9.31 -29.21
N ILE A 211 -9.18 -8.56 -29.32
CA ILE A 211 -10.29 -8.63 -28.36
C ILE A 211 -10.78 -10.09 -28.28
N PRO A 212 -10.80 -10.72 -27.09
CA PRO A 212 -11.14 -12.13 -26.96
C PRO A 212 -12.57 -12.44 -27.41
N ALA A 213 -12.77 -13.58 -28.07
CA ALA A 213 -14.07 -14.01 -28.59
C ALA A 213 -15.17 -14.13 -27.52
N PHE A 214 -14.80 -14.46 -26.28
CA PHE A 214 -15.77 -14.53 -25.18
C PHE A 214 -16.35 -13.17 -24.76
N LEU A 215 -15.79 -12.05 -25.27
CA LEU A 215 -16.32 -10.70 -25.10
C LEU A 215 -17.08 -10.20 -26.34
N GLU A 216 -17.24 -11.02 -27.38
CA GLU A 216 -17.82 -10.57 -28.65
C GLU A 216 -19.29 -10.15 -28.50
N ASP A 217 -20.08 -10.83 -27.67
CA ASP A 217 -21.48 -10.44 -27.41
C ASP A 217 -21.58 -9.04 -26.80
N VAL A 218 -20.70 -8.72 -25.84
CA VAL A 218 -20.62 -7.38 -25.25
C VAL A 218 -20.10 -6.38 -26.27
N ARG A 219 -19.07 -6.74 -27.03
CA ARG A 219 -18.50 -5.89 -28.07
C ARG A 219 -19.54 -5.55 -29.15
N ALA A 220 -20.41 -6.48 -29.53
CA ALA A 220 -21.49 -6.26 -30.47
C ALA A 220 -22.52 -5.26 -29.92
N LYS A 221 -22.98 -5.45 -28.67
CA LYS A 221 -23.87 -4.48 -28.00
C LYS A 221 -23.26 -3.09 -27.92
N VAL A 222 -21.97 -3.00 -27.58
CA VAL A 222 -21.24 -1.72 -27.55
C VAL A 222 -21.14 -1.13 -28.95
N SER A 223 -20.88 -1.95 -29.97
CA SER A 223 -20.79 -1.50 -31.36
C SER A 223 -22.10 -0.88 -31.84
N ASP A 224 -23.25 -1.43 -31.42
CA ASP A 224 -24.57 -0.83 -31.68
C ASP A 224 -24.74 0.54 -31.02
N LEU A 225 -24.29 0.70 -29.77
CA LEU A 225 -24.38 1.98 -29.02
C LEU A 225 -23.54 3.09 -29.65
N VAL A 226 -22.39 2.75 -30.23
CA VAL A 226 -21.44 3.75 -30.77
C VAL A 226 -21.68 4.07 -32.24
N LYS A 227 -22.69 3.47 -32.90
CA LYS A 227 -23.05 3.78 -34.29
C LYS A 227 -23.22 5.31 -34.50
N PRO A 228 -22.84 5.84 -35.67
CA PRO A 228 -22.32 5.15 -36.85
C PRO A 228 -20.78 4.93 -36.86
N GLN A 229 -20.09 4.97 -35.70
CA GLN A 229 -18.63 4.81 -35.67
C GLN A 229 -18.15 3.46 -36.22
N ALA A 230 -16.89 3.46 -36.65
CA ALA A 230 -16.19 2.24 -37.04
C ALA A 230 -16.11 1.23 -35.88
N GLN A 231 -15.89 -0.04 -36.24
CA GLN A 231 -15.91 -1.17 -35.31
C GLN A 231 -14.96 -0.93 -34.13
N ILE A 232 -15.45 -1.22 -32.92
CA ILE A 232 -14.66 -1.21 -31.70
C ILE A 232 -13.47 -2.16 -31.87
N ASN A 233 -12.26 -1.63 -31.74
CA ASN A 233 -11.02 -2.38 -32.01
C ASN A 233 -9.97 -2.19 -30.91
N GLN A 234 -10.28 -1.49 -29.82
CA GLN A 234 -9.41 -1.35 -28.66
C GLN A 234 -10.20 -1.61 -27.38
N LEU A 235 -9.63 -2.43 -26.48
CA LEU A 235 -10.17 -2.70 -25.14
C LEU A 235 -9.08 -2.56 -24.08
N THR A 236 -9.39 -1.80 -23.03
CA THR A 236 -8.62 -1.76 -21.79
C THR A 236 -9.44 -2.32 -20.63
N ILE A 237 -8.94 -3.37 -19.98
CA ILE A 237 -9.49 -3.87 -18.72
C ILE A 237 -8.65 -3.31 -17.58
N ASN A 238 -9.27 -2.61 -16.63
CA ASN A 238 -8.61 -2.14 -15.40
C ASN A 238 -9.17 -2.88 -14.20
N GLU A 239 -8.31 -3.34 -13.29
CA GLU A 239 -8.72 -3.84 -11.98
C GLU A 239 -8.43 -2.83 -10.87
N TYR A 240 -9.41 -2.59 -10.03
CA TYR A 240 -9.32 -1.74 -8.85
C TYR A 240 -9.62 -2.57 -7.59
N LEU A 241 -8.63 -2.67 -6.71
CA LEU A 241 -8.82 -3.16 -5.34
C LEU A 241 -9.16 -1.99 -4.41
N PRO A 242 -9.71 -2.24 -3.20
CA PRO A 242 -10.02 -1.18 -2.25
C PRO A 242 -8.80 -0.31 -1.93
N GLY A 243 -8.94 1.01 -2.10
CA GLY A 243 -7.84 1.98 -1.96
C GLY A 243 -7.17 2.38 -3.28
N MET A 244 -7.43 1.69 -4.39
CA MET A 244 -6.91 2.04 -5.72
C MET A 244 -7.80 3.08 -6.43
N GLY A 245 -7.18 3.85 -7.32
CA GLY A 245 -7.84 4.91 -8.08
C GLY A 245 -7.15 5.20 -9.42
N ILE A 246 -7.63 6.24 -10.10
CA ILE A 246 -7.01 6.83 -11.30
C ILE A 246 -7.10 8.36 -11.18
N PRO A 247 -6.00 9.10 -11.39
CA PRO A 247 -6.00 10.56 -11.28
C PRO A 247 -6.89 11.21 -12.35
N PRO A 248 -7.27 12.49 -12.16
CA PRO A 248 -8.01 13.25 -13.17
C PRO A 248 -7.31 13.28 -14.52
N HIS A 249 -8.01 12.84 -15.56
CA HIS A 249 -7.57 12.85 -16.95
C HIS A 249 -8.78 12.82 -17.89
N PHE A 250 -8.53 13.02 -19.18
CA PHE A 250 -9.45 12.67 -20.26
C PHE A 250 -8.66 11.87 -21.31
N ASP A 251 -9.37 11.13 -22.17
CA ASP A 251 -8.72 10.36 -23.23
C ASP A 251 -8.24 11.30 -24.35
N VAL A 252 -6.99 11.13 -24.79
CA VAL A 252 -6.36 11.97 -25.82
C VAL A 252 -7.21 12.02 -27.09
N HIS A 253 -7.24 13.20 -27.74
CA HIS A 253 -8.26 13.48 -28.76
C HIS A 253 -8.02 12.73 -30.09
N PRO A 254 -6.81 12.80 -30.68
CA PRO A 254 -6.56 12.24 -32.01
C PRO A 254 -6.76 10.74 -32.20
N PRO A 255 -6.27 9.85 -31.31
CA PRO A 255 -6.21 8.41 -31.58
C PRO A 255 -7.54 7.69 -31.32
N PHE A 256 -8.49 8.32 -30.63
CA PHE A 256 -9.77 7.71 -30.29
C PHE A 256 -10.91 8.48 -30.93
N HIS A 257 -11.86 7.76 -31.53
CA HIS A 257 -13.13 8.35 -31.93
C HIS A 257 -13.91 8.93 -30.74
N GLU A 258 -14.96 9.69 -31.05
CA GLU A 258 -15.77 10.39 -30.05
C GLU A 258 -16.42 9.45 -29.03
N LYS A 259 -17.24 8.47 -29.47
CA LYS A 259 -17.95 7.61 -28.52
C LYS A 259 -17.05 6.49 -28.04
N PHE A 260 -16.99 6.35 -26.72
CA PHE A 260 -16.42 5.17 -26.06
C PHE A 260 -17.28 4.80 -24.85
N VAL A 261 -17.11 3.57 -24.36
CA VAL A 261 -17.85 3.10 -23.19
C VAL A 261 -16.92 2.53 -22.12
N SER A 262 -17.36 2.59 -20.87
CA SER A 262 -16.76 1.89 -19.74
C SER A 262 -17.80 1.05 -19.03
N ILE A 263 -17.62 -0.28 -19.02
CA ILE A 263 -18.53 -1.23 -18.37
C ILE A 263 -17.94 -1.59 -17.00
N SER A 264 -18.74 -1.45 -15.94
CA SER A 264 -18.32 -1.78 -14.56
C SER A 264 -18.71 -3.21 -14.20
N LEU A 265 -17.78 -4.00 -13.67
CA LEU A 265 -18.01 -5.39 -13.24
C LEU A 265 -17.68 -5.59 -11.75
N LEU A 266 -18.29 -6.62 -11.17
CA LEU A 266 -18.19 -7.10 -9.78
C LEU A 266 -18.73 -6.14 -8.73
N SER A 267 -18.20 -4.92 -8.71
CA SER A 267 -18.49 -3.92 -7.68
C SER A 267 -18.61 -2.53 -8.28
N GLY A 268 -19.43 -1.70 -7.66
CA GLY A 268 -19.58 -0.31 -8.05
C GLY A 268 -18.51 0.59 -7.43
N LEU A 269 -18.34 1.79 -7.99
CA LEU A 269 -17.55 2.85 -7.35
C LEU A 269 -18.00 4.23 -7.81
N VAL A 270 -17.49 5.26 -7.13
CA VAL A 270 -17.70 6.66 -7.54
C VAL A 270 -16.61 7.13 -8.50
N MET A 271 -17.04 7.58 -9.67
CA MET A 271 -16.22 8.34 -10.62
C MET A 271 -16.55 9.83 -10.48
N SER A 272 -15.52 10.65 -10.27
CA SER A 272 -15.64 12.11 -10.21
C SER A 272 -15.37 12.71 -11.58
N PHE A 273 -16.19 13.68 -11.95
CA PHE A 273 -16.11 14.43 -13.20
C PHE A 273 -15.92 15.89 -12.89
N LYS A 274 -14.94 16.51 -13.53
CA LYS A 274 -14.63 17.92 -13.38
C LYS A 274 -14.52 18.59 -14.73
N SER A 275 -15.32 19.62 -14.97
CA SER A 275 -15.27 20.38 -16.21
C SER A 275 -14.12 21.39 -16.21
N TYR A 276 -13.88 21.98 -17.38
CA TYR A 276 -12.98 23.12 -17.54
C TYR A 276 -13.49 24.44 -16.92
N ASN A 277 -14.80 24.57 -16.69
CA ASN A 277 -15.40 25.74 -16.05
C ASN A 277 -15.44 25.64 -14.51
N GLY A 278 -14.96 24.53 -13.95
CA GLY A 278 -14.84 24.30 -12.50
C GLY A 278 -16.01 23.55 -11.87
N GLU A 279 -17.06 23.23 -12.63
CA GLU A 279 -18.13 22.33 -12.19
C GLU A 279 -17.57 20.94 -11.85
N GLU A 280 -18.06 20.36 -10.76
CA GLU A 280 -17.65 19.05 -10.29
C GLU A 280 -18.89 18.22 -9.93
N GLN A 281 -18.98 17.02 -10.48
CA GLN A 281 -20.09 16.09 -10.27
C GLN A 281 -19.53 14.69 -10.00
N HIS A 282 -20.21 13.93 -9.14
CA HIS A 282 -19.75 12.61 -8.69
C HIS A 282 -20.83 11.58 -8.99
N LEU A 283 -20.52 10.64 -9.88
CA LEU A 283 -21.44 9.61 -10.33
C LEU A 283 -21.05 8.27 -9.73
N TYR A 284 -22.02 7.59 -9.11
CA TYR A 284 -21.86 6.18 -8.76
C TYR A 284 -22.08 5.30 -9.99
N LEU A 285 -21.08 4.49 -10.32
CA LEU A 285 -21.12 3.50 -11.39
C LEU A 285 -21.41 2.12 -10.77
N PRO A 286 -22.66 1.61 -10.82
CA PRO A 286 -23.00 0.31 -10.25
C PRO A 286 -22.39 -0.86 -11.04
N PRO A 287 -22.28 -2.06 -10.46
CA PRO A 287 -21.87 -3.25 -11.21
C PRO A 287 -22.85 -3.54 -12.36
N ARG A 288 -22.36 -4.19 -13.41
CA ARG A 288 -23.06 -4.52 -14.67
C ARG A 288 -23.61 -3.32 -15.44
N SER A 289 -23.18 -2.10 -15.12
CA SER A 289 -23.58 -0.89 -15.85
C SER A 289 -22.59 -0.53 -16.95
N CYS A 290 -23.06 0.20 -17.95
CA CYS A 290 -22.28 0.75 -19.05
C CYS A 290 -22.40 2.27 -19.04
N ALA A 291 -21.27 2.97 -18.84
CA ALA A 291 -21.17 4.40 -19.00
C ALA A 291 -20.70 4.72 -20.43
N LEU A 292 -21.55 5.40 -21.20
CA LEU A 292 -21.25 5.91 -22.55
C LEU A 292 -20.82 7.37 -22.47
N PHE A 293 -19.68 7.66 -23.09
CA PHE A 293 -19.08 8.98 -23.17
C PHE A 293 -19.15 9.45 -24.63
N THR A 294 -19.70 10.63 -24.87
CA THR A 294 -19.78 11.30 -26.18
C THR A 294 -19.79 12.81 -25.97
N GLY A 295 -19.51 13.61 -27.00
CA GLY A 295 -19.57 15.06 -26.91
C GLY A 295 -18.69 15.62 -25.79
N GLU A 296 -19.24 16.56 -25.03
CA GLU A 296 -18.49 17.36 -24.07
C GLU A 296 -17.75 16.54 -23.02
N VAL A 297 -18.40 15.54 -22.40
CA VAL A 297 -17.77 14.74 -21.34
C VAL A 297 -16.51 14.00 -21.82
N ARG A 298 -16.44 13.66 -23.11
CA ARG A 298 -15.29 12.98 -23.70
C ARG A 298 -14.11 13.92 -23.99
N PHE A 299 -14.38 15.18 -24.30
CA PHE A 299 -13.36 16.11 -24.81
C PHE A 299 -12.96 17.21 -23.82
N ALA A 300 -13.80 17.52 -22.83
CA ALA A 300 -13.63 18.71 -21.99
C ALA A 300 -13.90 18.47 -20.49
N TRP A 301 -14.20 17.23 -20.09
CA TRP A 301 -14.35 16.85 -18.69
C TRP A 301 -13.25 15.88 -18.28
N PHE A 302 -12.58 16.20 -17.18
CA PHE A 302 -11.66 15.30 -16.51
C PHE A 302 -12.46 14.29 -15.69
N HIS A 303 -12.19 13.01 -15.87
CA HIS A 303 -12.74 11.95 -15.03
C HIS A 303 -11.65 11.33 -14.16
N SER A 304 -12.04 10.90 -12.96
CA SER A 304 -11.12 10.31 -11.98
C SER A 304 -11.82 9.34 -11.05
N ILE A 305 -11.03 8.46 -10.43
CA ILE A 305 -11.47 7.59 -9.35
C ILE A 305 -10.51 7.88 -8.19
N ALA A 306 -11.01 8.48 -7.10
CA ALA A 306 -10.17 8.78 -5.95
C ALA A 306 -9.62 7.49 -5.30
N SER A 307 -8.38 7.52 -4.80
CA SER A 307 -7.77 6.40 -4.06
C SER A 307 -8.34 6.33 -2.64
N ARG A 308 -9.42 5.56 -2.47
CA ARG A 308 -10.10 5.37 -1.17
C ARG A 308 -10.74 3.99 -1.06
N LYS A 309 -11.08 3.62 0.18
CA LYS A 309 -11.68 2.32 0.52
C LYS A 309 -13.20 2.35 0.64
N ILE A 310 -13.77 3.54 0.80
CA ILE A 310 -15.22 3.78 0.89
C ILE A 310 -15.61 4.91 -0.05
N ASP A 311 -16.84 4.87 -0.52
CA ASP A 311 -17.52 5.95 -1.23
C ASP A 311 -18.79 6.33 -0.46
N LYS A 312 -19.29 7.53 -0.69
CA LYS A 312 -20.58 8.00 -0.18
C LYS A 312 -21.54 8.18 -1.35
N VAL A 313 -22.69 7.52 -1.33
CA VAL A 313 -23.67 7.59 -2.42
C VAL A 313 -25.04 7.89 -1.83
N GLU A 314 -25.59 9.06 -2.16
CA GLU A 314 -26.90 9.53 -1.65
C GLU A 314 -27.01 9.44 -0.11
N GLY A 315 -25.92 9.74 0.59
CA GLY A 315 -25.83 9.75 2.05
C GLY A 315 -25.39 8.44 2.67
N GLU A 316 -25.38 7.34 1.92
CA GLU A 316 -25.02 6.00 2.38
C GLU A 316 -23.52 5.69 2.19
N THR A 317 -22.95 4.92 3.11
CA THR A 317 -21.55 4.47 3.02
C THR A 317 -21.48 3.20 2.19
N HIS A 318 -20.71 3.23 1.11
CA HIS A 318 -20.44 2.08 0.24
C HIS A 318 -18.97 1.69 0.36
N PHE A 319 -18.67 0.48 0.83
CA PHE A 319 -17.30 -0.01 0.82
C PHE A 319 -16.93 -0.51 -0.57
N ARG A 320 -15.74 -0.10 -1.02
CA ARG A 320 -15.19 -0.65 -2.24
C ARG A 320 -14.77 -2.09 -2.00
N SER A 321 -15.04 -2.91 -3.01
CA SER A 321 -14.47 -4.24 -3.15
C SER A 321 -13.75 -4.32 -4.49
N ARG A 322 -13.32 -5.52 -4.89
CA ARG A 322 -12.68 -5.72 -6.20
C ARG A 322 -13.65 -5.28 -7.30
N ARG A 323 -13.25 -4.31 -8.13
CA ARG A 323 -13.98 -3.87 -9.32
C ARG A 323 -13.12 -4.04 -10.56
N LEU A 324 -13.74 -4.46 -11.65
CA LEU A 324 -13.12 -4.35 -12.98
C LEU A 324 -13.88 -3.32 -13.82
N SER A 325 -13.18 -2.68 -14.76
CA SER A 325 -13.81 -1.89 -15.82
C SER A 325 -13.32 -2.30 -17.19
N LEU A 326 -14.23 -2.56 -18.12
CA LEU A 326 -13.94 -2.84 -19.53
C LEU A 326 -14.20 -1.56 -20.32
N THR A 327 -13.12 -0.93 -20.82
CA THR A 327 -13.21 0.32 -21.59
C THR A 327 -12.99 0.03 -23.06
N PHE A 328 -14.04 0.17 -23.87
CA PHE A 328 -14.04 -0.13 -25.30
C PHE A 328 -13.96 1.16 -26.10
N ARG A 329 -13.02 1.21 -27.05
CA ARG A 329 -12.77 2.36 -27.93
C ARG A 329 -12.64 1.92 -29.39
N THR A 330 -12.83 2.89 -30.27
CA THR A 330 -12.52 2.79 -31.70
C THR A 330 -11.31 3.67 -31.99
N ILE A 331 -10.25 3.08 -32.54
CA ILE A 331 -9.05 3.80 -32.96
C ILE A 331 -9.33 4.60 -34.22
N ARG A 332 -8.87 5.86 -34.22
CA ARG A 332 -8.87 6.74 -35.38
C ARG A 332 -7.47 6.76 -36.01
N ASN A 333 -7.34 6.16 -37.19
CA ASN A 333 -6.04 5.95 -37.83
C ASN A 333 -5.41 7.20 -38.45
N ASP A 334 -6.20 8.18 -38.88
CA ASP A 334 -5.68 9.40 -39.50
C ASP A 334 -5.18 10.44 -38.49
N LEU A 335 -5.40 10.20 -37.19
CA LEU A 335 -5.07 11.10 -36.09
C LEU A 335 -5.62 12.53 -36.28
N LYS A 336 -6.67 12.71 -37.07
CA LYS A 336 -7.32 14.01 -37.27
C LYS A 336 -8.54 14.10 -36.39
N CYS A 337 -8.52 15.01 -35.42
CA CYS A 337 -9.69 15.35 -34.64
C CYS A 337 -10.21 16.72 -35.04
N ASP A 338 -11.51 16.80 -35.31
CA ASP A 338 -12.29 17.97 -35.73
C ASP A 338 -13.26 18.42 -34.63
N CYS A 339 -12.99 18.05 -33.37
CA CYS A 339 -13.88 18.41 -32.27
C CYS A 339 -13.90 19.93 -32.05
N GLN A 340 -15.02 20.45 -31.53
CA GLN A 340 -15.17 21.87 -31.18
C GLN A 340 -14.28 22.32 -30.02
N TYR A 341 -13.63 21.39 -29.32
CA TYR A 341 -12.82 21.64 -28.12
C TYR A 341 -11.34 21.77 -28.48
N GLN A 342 -11.03 22.68 -29.40
CA GLN A 342 -9.68 22.90 -29.94
C GLN A 342 -8.62 23.12 -28.85
N PHE A 343 -9.02 23.82 -27.79
CA PHE A 343 -8.18 24.12 -26.62
C PHE A 343 -7.66 22.86 -25.90
N PHE A 344 -8.34 21.72 -26.03
CA PHE A 344 -7.96 20.44 -25.41
C PHE A 344 -7.45 19.42 -26.45
N CYS A 345 -7.36 19.81 -27.73
CA CYS A 345 -7.16 18.87 -28.84
C CYS A 345 -5.77 18.96 -29.46
N GLU A 346 -4.95 17.92 -29.29
CA GLU A 346 -3.56 17.87 -29.76
C GLU A 346 -3.43 18.08 -31.27
N SER A 347 -4.33 17.51 -32.06
CA SER A 347 -4.31 17.66 -33.54
C SER A 347 -4.76 19.04 -34.04
N GLN A 348 -5.29 19.89 -33.16
CA GLN A 348 -5.79 21.24 -33.51
C GLN A 348 -4.98 22.35 -32.83
N GLY A 349 -3.77 22.05 -32.34
CA GLY A 349 -2.83 23.05 -31.82
C GLY A 349 -2.68 23.08 -30.30
N TYR A 350 -3.26 22.13 -29.56
CA TYR A 350 -3.03 21.99 -28.12
C TYR A 350 -1.59 21.51 -27.83
N ASN A 351 -0.86 22.27 -27.01
CA ASN A 351 0.44 21.87 -26.47
C ASN A 351 0.35 21.76 -24.93
N PRO A 352 0.44 20.54 -24.36
CA PRO A 352 0.31 20.30 -22.92
C PRO A 352 1.33 21.06 -22.05
N GLN A 353 2.53 21.33 -22.57
CA GLN A 353 3.61 22.03 -21.85
C GLN A 353 3.37 23.54 -21.76
N THR A 354 2.81 24.16 -22.79
CA THR A 354 2.50 25.61 -22.77
C THR A 354 1.20 25.92 -22.01
N MET A 355 0.28 24.96 -21.91
CA MET A 355 -1.04 25.15 -21.30
C MET A 355 -1.08 24.91 -19.80
N LYS A 356 -0.18 24.08 -19.25
CA LYS A 356 0.12 24.07 -17.79
C LYS A 356 0.46 25.47 -17.26
N ASN A 357 1.13 26.29 -18.08
CA ASN A 357 1.64 27.61 -17.68
C ASN A 357 0.75 28.79 -18.10
N LYS A 358 -0.25 28.60 -18.99
CA LYS A 358 -1.04 29.70 -19.59
C LYS A 358 -2.56 29.61 -19.39
N ASN A 359 -3.08 28.57 -18.72
CA ASN A 359 -4.52 28.47 -18.45
C ASN A 359 -4.87 29.12 -17.08
N PRO A 360 -5.42 30.35 -17.05
CA PRO A 360 -5.75 31.02 -15.80
C PRO A 360 -6.78 30.27 -14.95
N LEU A 361 -7.68 29.48 -15.54
CA LEU A 361 -8.67 28.66 -14.83
C LEU A 361 -8.05 27.39 -14.22
N LEU A 362 -7.08 26.77 -14.91
CA LEU A 362 -6.28 25.67 -14.35
C LEU A 362 -5.36 26.17 -13.21
N GLN A 363 -4.83 27.39 -13.35
CA GLN A 363 -4.02 28.05 -12.31
C GLN A 363 -4.88 28.44 -11.10
N GLU A 364 -6.08 28.98 -11.30
CA GLU A 364 -7.02 29.28 -10.22
C GLU A 364 -7.51 27.99 -9.52
N TYR A 365 -7.70 26.90 -10.27
CA TYR A 365 -8.00 25.58 -9.74
C TYR A 365 -6.86 24.99 -8.89
N LEU A 366 -5.61 25.05 -9.37
CA LEU A 366 -4.42 24.63 -8.60
C LEU A 366 -4.20 25.54 -7.38
N ALA A 367 -4.52 26.84 -7.49
CA ALA A 367 -4.42 27.78 -6.38
C ALA A 367 -5.49 27.55 -5.30
N LYS A 368 -6.73 27.17 -5.66
CA LYS A 368 -7.80 26.86 -4.70
C LYS A 368 -7.57 25.54 -3.93
N GLN A 369 -6.87 24.57 -4.54
CA GLN A 369 -6.43 23.35 -3.85
C GLN A 369 -5.40 23.64 -2.73
N ASN A 370 -4.70 24.77 -2.78
CA ASN A 370 -3.74 25.17 -1.74
C ASN A 370 -4.38 25.90 -0.55
N GLN A 371 -5.67 26.27 -0.61
CA GLN A 371 -6.32 27.07 0.44
C GLN A 371 -7.13 26.22 1.45
N ASN A 372 -7.61 25.03 1.07
CA ASN A 372 -8.33 24.13 1.98
C ASN A 372 -7.38 23.07 2.54
N GLY A 373 -6.54 23.50 3.48
CA GLY A 373 -5.43 22.71 4.00
C GLY A 373 -5.81 21.29 4.43
N ILE A 374 -5.17 20.31 3.80
CA ILE A 374 -4.35 19.23 4.37
C ILE A 374 -3.94 18.33 3.19
N VAL A 375 -2.71 18.49 2.67
CA VAL A 375 -1.60 17.52 2.74
C VAL A 375 -0.37 18.24 2.20
N GLN A 376 0.70 18.19 2.99
CA GLN A 376 2.00 18.79 2.73
C GLN A 376 2.71 18.19 1.52
N ASP A 377 3.41 19.08 0.82
CA ASP A 377 4.57 18.87 -0.05
C ASP A 377 4.44 17.95 -1.26
N ASN A 378 3.78 18.45 -2.31
CA ASN A 378 4.35 18.31 -3.65
C ASN A 378 5.16 19.56 -3.96
N LYS A 379 6.47 19.51 -3.68
CA LYS A 379 7.44 20.42 -4.29
C LYS A 379 7.14 20.48 -5.80
N VAL A 380 6.82 21.67 -6.31
CA VAL A 380 6.87 21.94 -7.75
C VAL A 380 8.32 21.69 -8.16
N VAL A 381 8.58 20.52 -8.74
CA VAL A 381 9.85 20.22 -9.40
C VAL A 381 9.83 21.07 -10.67
N PRO A 382 10.83 21.94 -10.93
CA PRO A 382 10.90 22.67 -12.18
C PRO A 382 10.83 21.70 -13.36
N ASN A 383 10.22 22.13 -14.47
CA ASN A 383 10.17 21.35 -15.71
C ASN A 383 11.58 20.89 -16.05
N LYS A 384 11.75 19.58 -15.99
CA LYS A 384 12.99 18.91 -16.35
C LYS A 384 13.28 19.18 -17.81
N THR A 385 14.48 19.66 -18.08
CA THR A 385 15.04 19.83 -19.43
C THR A 385 14.94 18.52 -20.22
N GLN A 386 15.00 18.58 -21.56
CA GLN A 386 14.98 17.37 -22.39
C GLN A 386 16.07 16.37 -21.98
N GLU A 387 17.23 16.84 -21.51
CA GLU A 387 18.28 16.01 -20.92
C GLU A 387 17.84 15.35 -19.61
N GLU A 388 17.12 16.06 -18.73
CA GLU A 388 16.59 15.49 -17.48
C GLU A 388 15.39 14.55 -17.70
N ILE A 389 14.63 14.73 -18.79
CA ILE A 389 13.56 13.81 -19.21
C ILE A 389 14.19 12.53 -19.78
N GLN A 390 15.19 12.66 -20.65
CA GLN A 390 15.92 11.53 -21.19
C GLN A 390 16.65 10.75 -20.08
N LEU A 391 17.28 11.45 -19.13
CA LEU A 391 17.86 10.85 -17.93
C LEU A 391 16.81 10.14 -17.07
N LEU A 392 15.59 10.68 -16.97
CA LEU A 392 14.49 10.05 -16.23
C LEU A 392 13.92 8.82 -16.94
N GLU A 393 13.83 8.85 -18.27
CA GLU A 393 13.38 7.73 -19.11
C GLU A 393 14.41 6.60 -19.09
N GLU A 394 15.71 6.92 -19.16
CA GLU A 394 16.82 5.98 -18.95
C GLU A 394 16.79 5.41 -17.53
N GLN A 395 16.56 6.24 -16.51
CA GLN A 395 16.34 5.78 -15.14
C GLN A 395 15.11 4.89 -15.03
N GLN A 396 13.99 5.21 -15.71
CA GLN A 396 12.77 4.42 -15.67
C GLN A 396 12.93 3.07 -16.37
N GLN A 397 13.67 3.01 -17.47
CA GLN A 397 14.04 1.76 -18.14
C GLN A 397 15.01 0.92 -17.29
N GLN A 398 16.02 1.54 -16.66
CA GLN A 398 16.88 0.85 -15.68
C GLN A 398 16.05 0.28 -14.51
N LEU A 399 15.03 1.01 -14.04
CA LEU A 399 14.15 0.58 -12.95
C LEU A 399 13.24 -0.61 -13.32
N LEU A 400 12.91 -0.80 -14.59
CA LEU A 400 12.16 -1.96 -15.09
C LEU A 400 13.03 -3.21 -15.20
N GLN A 401 14.36 -3.04 -15.32
CA GLN A 401 15.33 -4.12 -15.37
C GLN A 401 15.78 -4.60 -13.98
N ILE A 402 15.45 -3.88 -12.90
CA ILE A 402 15.82 -4.29 -11.53
C ILE A 402 15.08 -5.58 -11.15
N PRO A 403 15.78 -6.67 -10.87
CA PRO A 403 15.18 -7.94 -10.49
C PRO A 403 14.41 -7.82 -9.18
N LYS A 404 13.24 -8.47 -9.10
CA LYS A 404 12.34 -8.41 -7.93
C LYS A 404 12.48 -9.64 -7.05
N ALA A 405 12.22 -9.47 -5.76
CA ALA A 405 12.12 -10.57 -4.80
C ALA A 405 11.15 -11.66 -5.27
N THR A 406 11.59 -12.91 -5.19
CA THR A 406 10.79 -14.10 -5.50
C THR A 406 9.86 -14.45 -4.34
N GLU A 407 9.04 -15.48 -4.51
CA GLU A 407 8.22 -16.03 -3.42
C GLU A 407 9.08 -16.62 -2.28
N VAL A 408 10.33 -17.04 -2.56
CA VAL A 408 11.23 -17.56 -1.54
C VAL A 408 11.60 -16.47 -0.53
N GLU A 409 12.03 -15.30 -1.00
CA GLU A 409 12.34 -14.18 -0.11
C GLU A 409 11.10 -13.74 0.67
N LYS A 410 9.94 -13.62 0.00
CA LYS A 410 8.71 -13.18 0.67
C LYS A 410 8.33 -14.09 1.83
N LYS A 411 8.23 -15.39 1.56
CA LYS A 411 7.70 -16.36 2.52
C LYS A 411 8.72 -16.79 3.57
N TYR A 412 9.98 -16.98 3.20
CA TYR A 412 11.00 -17.60 4.07
C TYR A 412 12.06 -16.62 4.58
N VAL A 413 11.99 -15.35 4.19
CA VAL A 413 12.83 -14.28 4.74
C VAL A 413 11.94 -13.18 5.31
N TYR A 414 11.16 -12.48 4.48
CA TYR A 414 10.47 -11.25 4.87
C TYR A 414 9.41 -11.51 5.95
N GLU A 415 8.48 -12.42 5.69
CA GLU A 415 7.45 -12.79 6.67
C GLU A 415 8.05 -13.37 7.95
N ILE A 416 9.12 -14.17 7.81
CA ILE A 416 9.74 -14.81 8.98
C ILE A 416 10.45 -13.79 9.86
N TYR A 417 11.30 -12.92 9.30
CA TYR A 417 12.01 -11.91 10.09
C TYR A 417 11.07 -10.89 10.72
N GLU A 418 9.98 -10.53 10.02
CA GLU A 418 8.92 -9.70 10.61
C GLU A 418 8.31 -10.38 11.84
N LYS A 419 8.04 -11.69 11.76
CA LYS A 419 7.48 -12.47 12.87
C LYS A 419 8.47 -12.70 14.02
N ILE A 420 9.72 -13.08 13.72
CA ILE A 420 10.68 -13.50 14.75
C ILE A 420 11.44 -12.34 15.39
N ALA A 421 11.24 -11.09 14.94
CA ALA A 421 12.01 -9.91 15.33
C ALA A 421 12.23 -9.76 16.86
N PRO A 422 11.22 -9.91 17.74
CA PRO A 422 11.43 -9.79 19.18
C PRO A 422 12.40 -10.85 19.73
N HIS A 423 12.20 -12.13 19.37
CA HIS A 423 13.06 -13.22 19.79
C HIS A 423 14.46 -13.11 19.17
N PHE A 424 14.55 -12.76 17.88
CA PHE A 424 15.80 -12.49 17.18
C PHE A 424 16.62 -11.44 17.92
N SER A 425 16.00 -10.31 18.29
CA SER A 425 16.71 -9.23 18.97
C SER A 425 17.22 -9.66 20.35
N SER A 426 16.41 -10.43 21.11
CA SER A 426 16.80 -10.89 22.46
C SER A 426 18.03 -11.80 22.46
N THR A 427 18.32 -12.49 21.35
CA THR A 427 19.42 -13.45 21.24
C THR A 427 20.66 -12.87 20.55
N ARG A 428 20.58 -11.66 19.96
CA ARG A 428 21.61 -11.08 19.10
C ARG A 428 21.82 -9.58 19.35
N TYR A 429 22.32 -9.26 20.54
CA TYR A 429 22.51 -7.88 20.98
C TYR A 429 23.96 -7.38 20.92
N LYS A 430 24.97 -8.27 20.92
CA LYS A 430 26.38 -7.88 20.97
C LYS A 430 26.97 -7.68 19.56
N PRO A 431 27.65 -6.55 19.28
CA PRO A 431 28.43 -6.36 18.05
C PRO A 431 29.53 -7.41 17.89
N TRP A 432 29.86 -7.77 16.65
CA TRP A 432 31.01 -8.64 16.37
C TRP A 432 32.31 -7.82 16.35
N PRO A 433 33.39 -8.28 17.00
CA PRO A 433 34.59 -7.46 17.22
C PRO A 433 35.24 -6.91 15.94
N LYS A 434 35.36 -7.71 14.87
CA LYS A 434 35.99 -7.24 13.62
C LYS A 434 35.18 -6.19 12.89
N ILE A 435 33.84 -6.25 12.96
CA ILE A 435 32.96 -5.24 12.37
C ILE A 435 33.01 -3.95 13.20
N GLU A 436 33.02 -4.09 14.52
CA GLU A 436 33.19 -2.95 15.43
C GLU A 436 34.55 -2.27 15.20
N GLN A 437 35.62 -3.05 15.02
CA GLN A 437 36.95 -2.53 14.68
C GLN A 437 36.96 -1.80 13.33
N PHE A 438 36.31 -2.35 12.30
CA PHE A 438 36.16 -1.68 11.01
C PHE A 438 35.46 -0.32 11.17
N LEU A 439 34.33 -0.26 11.88
CA LEU A 439 33.61 0.99 12.11
C LEU A 439 34.42 2.00 12.92
N LYS A 440 35.22 1.54 13.89
CA LYS A 440 36.12 2.37 14.70
C LYS A 440 37.36 2.86 13.93
N SER A 441 37.75 2.19 12.85
CA SER A 441 38.87 2.62 12.00
C SER A 441 38.49 3.69 10.97
N LEU A 442 37.20 4.01 10.82
CA LEU A 442 36.75 5.05 9.91
C LEU A 442 37.07 6.45 10.46
N GLU A 443 37.36 7.38 9.57
CA GLU A 443 37.68 8.77 9.93
C GLU A 443 36.51 9.44 10.66
N PRO A 444 36.76 10.27 11.69
CA PRO A 444 35.73 11.06 12.34
C PRO A 444 34.91 11.89 11.34
N GLY A 445 33.60 11.90 11.51
CA GLY A 445 32.64 12.56 10.61
C GLY A 445 32.20 11.71 9.42
N SER A 446 32.75 10.51 9.22
CA SER A 446 32.33 9.60 8.15
C SER A 446 30.82 9.33 8.18
N LEU A 447 30.18 9.34 7.01
CA LEU A 447 28.80 8.95 6.82
C LEU A 447 28.72 7.48 6.40
N VAL A 448 28.04 6.66 7.20
CA VAL A 448 28.02 5.20 7.04
C VAL A 448 26.60 4.66 6.90
N ALA A 449 26.40 3.75 5.94
CA ALA A 449 25.13 3.04 5.75
C ALA A 449 25.23 1.60 6.26
N ASP A 450 24.30 1.18 7.12
CA ASP A 450 24.09 -0.21 7.53
C ASP A 450 22.88 -0.78 6.78
N VAL A 451 23.13 -1.53 5.71
CA VAL A 451 22.10 -2.09 4.82
C VAL A 451 21.72 -3.49 5.29
N GLY A 452 20.47 -3.66 5.73
CA GLY A 452 20.01 -4.80 6.52
C GLY A 452 20.46 -4.72 7.97
N CYS A 453 20.27 -3.55 8.60
CA CYS A 453 20.77 -3.24 9.95
C CYS A 453 20.14 -4.11 11.06
N GLY A 454 19.08 -4.85 10.76
CA GLY A 454 18.35 -5.69 11.70
C GLY A 454 17.88 -4.89 12.90
N ASN A 455 18.23 -5.36 14.11
CA ASN A 455 17.90 -4.68 15.36
C ASN A 455 18.86 -3.52 15.72
N GLY A 456 19.63 -3.02 14.76
CA GLY A 456 20.47 -1.83 14.91
C GLY A 456 21.70 -2.06 15.78
N LYS A 457 22.22 -3.29 15.83
CA LYS A 457 23.33 -3.65 16.73
C LYS A 457 24.61 -2.86 16.48
N TYR A 458 24.77 -2.25 15.29
CA TYR A 458 25.97 -1.48 14.92
C TYR A 458 25.78 0.04 14.92
N LEU A 459 24.54 0.56 14.97
CA LEU A 459 24.21 1.98 14.73
C LEU A 459 24.70 2.99 15.79
N GLY A 460 25.47 2.51 16.78
CA GLY A 460 26.12 3.33 17.80
C GLY A 460 27.49 2.78 18.20
N SER A 461 28.12 1.95 17.36
CA SER A 461 29.41 1.32 17.67
C SER A 461 30.59 2.29 17.66
N ASN A 462 30.46 3.42 16.97
CA ASN A 462 31.45 4.50 16.95
C ASN A 462 30.71 5.85 17.04
N PRO A 463 30.89 6.63 18.12
CA PRO A 463 30.21 7.92 18.30
C PRO A 463 30.76 9.03 17.40
N ASP A 464 31.94 8.84 16.81
CA ASP A 464 32.60 9.86 15.99
C ASP A 464 32.13 9.83 14.52
N ILE A 465 31.27 8.88 14.14
CA ILE A 465 30.71 8.74 12.78
C ILE A 465 29.20 8.88 12.79
N SER A 466 28.62 9.22 11.63
CA SER A 466 27.17 9.30 11.45
C SER A 466 26.67 8.06 10.73
N MET A 467 25.76 7.31 11.35
CA MET A 467 25.22 6.08 10.76
C MET A 467 23.74 6.20 10.41
N ILE A 468 23.37 5.61 9.27
CA ILE A 468 21.98 5.40 8.85
C ILE A 468 21.76 3.91 8.62
N GLY A 469 20.74 3.34 9.27
CA GLY A 469 20.36 1.94 9.12
C GLY A 469 19.14 1.76 8.22
N THR A 470 19.15 0.72 7.39
CA THR A 470 17.97 0.33 6.63
C THR A 470 17.71 -1.15 6.84
N ASP A 471 16.45 -1.54 6.97
CA ASP A 471 16.05 -2.94 7.00
C ASP A 471 14.68 -3.07 6.35
N ARG A 472 14.34 -4.26 5.89
CA ARG A 472 13.00 -4.52 5.36
C ARG A 472 11.98 -4.73 6.47
N SER A 473 12.41 -5.29 7.61
CA SER A 473 11.51 -5.64 8.70
C SER A 473 11.16 -4.41 9.55
N GLU A 474 9.90 -4.00 9.51
CA GLU A 474 9.41 -2.88 10.31
C GLU A 474 9.51 -3.19 11.82
N ASN A 475 9.25 -4.43 12.22
CA ASN A 475 9.41 -4.85 13.61
C ASN A 475 10.86 -4.77 14.11
N LEU A 476 11.87 -5.10 13.29
CA LEU A 476 13.28 -4.91 13.68
C LEU A 476 13.65 -3.42 13.78
N LEU A 477 13.17 -2.59 12.85
CA LEU A 477 13.40 -1.15 12.87
C LEU A 477 12.75 -0.46 14.07
N LYS A 478 11.55 -0.92 14.47
CA LYS A 478 10.90 -0.46 15.69
C LYS A 478 11.76 -0.72 16.92
N ILE A 479 12.37 -1.92 17.00
CA ILE A 479 13.31 -2.26 18.07
C ILE A 479 14.55 -1.35 18.04
N CYS A 480 15.07 -0.97 16.87
CA CYS A 480 16.16 0.00 16.77
C CYS A 480 15.77 1.35 17.43
N LYS A 481 14.58 1.85 17.10
CA LYS A 481 14.07 3.12 17.64
C LYS A 481 13.79 3.04 19.15
N GLU A 482 13.34 1.89 19.64
CA GLU A 482 13.17 1.65 21.09
C GLU A 482 14.51 1.61 21.84
N LYS A 483 15.60 1.15 21.19
CA LYS A 483 16.95 1.17 21.80
C LYS A 483 17.52 2.57 21.92
N SER A 484 17.28 3.42 20.92
CA SER A 484 17.74 4.82 20.93
C SER A 484 16.94 5.65 19.93
N GLU A 485 16.36 6.76 20.40
CA GLU A 485 15.67 7.73 19.54
C GLU A 485 16.64 8.39 18.54
N ALA A 486 17.94 8.44 18.87
CA ALA A 486 18.98 9.02 18.03
C ALA A 486 19.27 8.17 16.77
N TYR A 487 18.96 6.88 16.77
CA TYR A 487 19.24 6.00 15.63
C TYR A 487 18.41 6.42 14.41
N GLN A 488 19.11 6.75 13.32
CA GLN A 488 18.49 7.11 12.05
C GLN A 488 18.24 5.83 11.25
N VAL A 489 16.98 5.36 11.26
CA VAL A 489 16.60 4.14 10.55
C VAL A 489 15.31 4.29 9.77
N PHE A 490 15.19 3.57 8.65
CA PHE A 490 13.97 3.53 7.84
C PHE A 490 13.83 2.21 7.05
N SER A 491 12.60 1.92 6.62
CA SER A 491 12.29 0.71 5.87
C SER A 491 12.76 0.80 4.42
N ALA A 492 13.53 -0.19 3.96
CA ALA A 492 14.03 -0.25 2.59
C ALA A 492 14.20 -1.68 2.08
N ASP A 493 14.19 -1.82 0.75
CA ASP A 493 14.58 -3.06 0.06
C ASP A 493 16.05 -2.95 -0.37
N SER A 494 16.90 -3.89 0.03
CA SER A 494 18.32 -3.86 -0.35
C SER A 494 18.55 -4.04 -1.87
N LEU A 495 17.53 -4.49 -2.62
CA LEU A 495 17.58 -4.53 -4.09
C LEU A 495 17.42 -3.14 -4.73
N ARG A 496 16.91 -2.17 -3.97
CA ARG A 496 16.71 -0.77 -4.39
C ARG A 496 16.60 0.16 -3.18
N LEU A 497 17.72 0.76 -2.82
CA LEU A 497 17.82 1.67 -1.68
C LEU A 497 17.34 3.08 -2.07
N PRO A 498 16.44 3.72 -1.31
CA PRO A 498 16.01 5.10 -1.54
C PRO A 498 17.06 6.11 -1.01
N LEU A 499 18.33 5.83 -1.26
CA LEU A 499 19.50 6.60 -0.89
C LEU A 499 20.18 7.12 -2.16
N LYS A 500 20.71 8.35 -2.14
CA LYS A 500 21.39 8.87 -3.33
C LYS A 500 22.70 8.11 -3.54
N SER A 501 23.12 8.06 -4.80
CA SER A 501 24.41 7.50 -5.17
C SER A 501 25.55 8.31 -4.53
N GLU A 502 26.67 7.64 -4.25
CA GLU A 502 27.93 8.28 -3.83
C GLU A 502 27.78 9.18 -2.59
N MET A 503 27.00 8.73 -1.62
CA MET A 503 26.76 9.48 -0.39
C MET A 503 27.60 9.02 0.78
N PHE A 504 27.93 7.74 0.85
CA PHE A 504 28.48 7.13 2.06
C PHE A 504 29.97 6.88 1.90
N ASP A 505 30.74 7.26 2.93
CA ASP A 505 32.18 7.00 3.01
C ASP A 505 32.46 5.52 3.29
N ALA A 506 31.53 4.85 3.97
CA ALA A 506 31.51 3.40 4.09
C ALA A 506 30.09 2.82 4.08
N VAL A 507 29.97 1.57 3.62
CA VAL A 507 28.71 0.81 3.62
C VAL A 507 28.96 -0.56 4.23
N ILE A 508 28.11 -1.00 5.15
CA ILE A 508 28.16 -2.36 5.69
C ILE A 508 26.88 -3.11 5.32
N SER A 509 27.03 -4.41 5.02
CA SER A 509 25.92 -5.33 4.78
C SER A 509 26.24 -6.66 5.44
N ILE A 510 25.75 -6.83 6.67
CA ILE A 510 26.17 -7.91 7.56
C ILE A 510 25.09 -8.97 7.68
N ALA A 511 25.38 -10.17 7.16
CA ALA A 511 24.47 -11.29 7.16
C ALA A 511 23.14 -11.02 6.43
N VAL A 512 23.22 -10.43 5.24
CA VAL A 512 22.05 -9.99 4.44
C VAL A 512 22.02 -10.66 3.07
N ILE A 513 23.11 -10.59 2.30
CA ILE A 513 23.13 -11.00 0.89
C ILE A 513 22.76 -12.48 0.69
N HIS A 514 23.09 -13.34 1.65
CA HIS A 514 22.70 -14.76 1.63
C HIS A 514 21.18 -15.00 1.74
N HIS A 515 20.37 -13.99 2.02
CA HIS A 515 18.91 -14.12 2.03
C HIS A 515 18.28 -14.07 0.63
N PHE A 516 19.06 -13.78 -0.41
CA PHE A 516 18.57 -13.78 -1.79
C PHE A 516 18.86 -15.12 -2.49
N SER A 517 17.80 -15.70 -3.04
CA SER A 517 17.73 -17.05 -3.60
C SER A 517 18.32 -17.20 -4.98
N ASN A 518 18.50 -16.09 -5.69
CA ASN A 518 19.06 -16.09 -7.03
C ASN A 518 20.34 -15.24 -7.06
N LYS A 519 21.36 -15.74 -7.79
CA LYS A 519 22.60 -15.02 -8.12
C LYS A 519 22.33 -13.58 -8.58
N ILE A 520 21.35 -13.37 -9.45
CA ILE A 520 20.98 -12.07 -10.00
C ILE A 520 20.53 -11.08 -8.90
N LEU A 521 19.77 -11.55 -7.90
CA LEU A 521 19.31 -10.72 -6.79
C LEU A 521 20.46 -10.37 -5.84
N ARG A 522 21.34 -11.35 -5.55
CA ARG A 522 22.57 -11.13 -4.78
C ARG A 522 23.45 -10.08 -5.45
N GLN A 523 23.63 -10.20 -6.76
CA GLN A 523 24.37 -9.22 -7.56
C GLN A 523 23.75 -7.83 -7.50
N GLN A 524 22.42 -7.74 -7.65
CA GLN A 524 21.72 -6.46 -7.59
C GLN A 524 21.86 -5.77 -6.22
N ALA A 525 21.75 -6.53 -5.12
CA ALA A 525 21.92 -5.98 -3.79
C ALA A 525 23.33 -5.38 -3.61
N ILE A 526 24.37 -6.09 -4.09
CA ILE A 526 25.75 -5.57 -4.06
C ILE A 526 25.91 -4.32 -4.95
N ARG A 527 25.27 -4.28 -6.14
CA ARG A 527 25.27 -3.08 -6.99
C ARG A 527 24.67 -1.87 -6.27
N GLU A 528 23.64 -2.05 -5.48
CA GLU A 528 23.08 -0.95 -4.66
C GLU A 528 24.07 -0.48 -3.58
N LEU A 529 24.82 -1.39 -2.94
CA LEU A 529 25.87 -1.00 -1.98
C LEU A 529 26.97 -0.18 -2.68
N LEU A 530 27.43 -0.64 -3.84
CA LEU A 530 28.42 0.08 -4.68
C LEU A 530 27.89 1.44 -5.14
N ARG A 531 26.61 1.51 -5.52
CA ARG A 531 25.99 2.75 -5.99
C ARG A 531 25.97 3.82 -4.91
N ILE A 532 25.57 3.49 -3.69
CA ILE A 532 25.45 4.48 -2.60
C ILE A 532 26.81 4.83 -1.96
N CYS A 533 27.83 3.99 -2.14
CA CYS A 533 29.20 4.26 -1.68
C CYS A 533 29.88 5.30 -2.58
N LYS A 534 30.65 6.21 -1.97
CA LYS A 534 31.51 7.17 -2.67
C LYS A 534 32.69 6.47 -3.34
N SER A 535 33.27 7.11 -4.35
CA SER A 535 34.60 6.74 -4.85
C SER A 535 35.62 6.70 -3.72
N GLN A 536 36.50 5.71 -3.75
CA GLN A 536 37.45 5.38 -2.69
C GLN A 536 36.83 4.96 -1.34
N GLY A 537 35.49 4.94 -1.22
CA GLY A 537 34.77 4.47 -0.05
C GLY A 537 34.81 2.96 0.12
N LEU A 538 34.62 2.49 1.35
CA LEU A 538 34.76 1.08 1.72
C LEU A 538 33.41 0.38 1.88
N ILE A 539 33.31 -0.85 1.37
CA ILE A 539 32.09 -1.67 1.48
C ILE A 539 32.46 -2.98 2.16
N LEU A 540 31.84 -3.25 3.31
CA LEU A 540 32.06 -4.47 4.09
C LEU A 540 30.85 -5.41 3.97
N ILE A 541 31.08 -6.61 3.44
CA ILE A 541 30.03 -7.62 3.27
C ILE A 541 30.38 -8.88 4.05
N TYR A 542 29.45 -9.35 4.88
CA TYR A 542 29.53 -10.63 5.58
C TYR A 542 28.42 -11.56 5.09
N VAL A 543 28.78 -12.76 4.64
CA VAL A 543 27.84 -13.82 4.22
C VAL A 543 28.14 -15.13 4.92
N TRP A 544 27.11 -15.96 5.16
CA TRP A 544 27.30 -17.25 5.83
C TRP A 544 28.13 -18.18 4.93
N ALA A 545 29.16 -18.78 5.50
CA ALA A 545 29.98 -19.77 4.80
C ALA A 545 29.28 -21.13 4.76
N MET A 546 29.60 -21.96 3.78
CA MET A 546 29.18 -23.36 3.74
C MET A 546 30.08 -24.21 4.64
N GLU A 547 31.34 -23.80 4.81
CA GLU A 547 32.44 -24.49 5.51
C GLU A 547 32.42 -24.29 7.05
N GLN A 548 31.24 -24.10 7.65
CA GLN A 548 31.13 -23.83 9.09
C GLN A 548 31.44 -25.07 9.92
N GLU A 549 32.18 -24.90 11.03
CA GLU A 549 32.54 -26.01 11.93
C GLU A 549 31.34 -26.54 12.72
N GLU A 550 30.40 -25.67 13.12
CA GLU A 550 29.26 -26.04 13.98
C GLU A 550 28.10 -26.69 13.20
N LYS A 551 28.03 -26.47 11.88
CA LYS A 551 26.93 -26.92 11.02
C LYS A 551 27.43 -27.35 9.66
N THR A 552 27.23 -28.62 9.34
CA THR A 552 27.51 -29.16 8.01
C THR A 552 26.32 -28.89 7.09
N PHE A 553 26.58 -28.22 5.97
CA PHE A 553 25.61 -28.03 4.89
C PHE A 553 25.98 -28.91 3.70
N ASN A 554 25.02 -29.67 3.17
CA ASN A 554 25.23 -30.55 2.01
C ASN A 554 24.93 -29.86 0.68
N GLU A 555 24.25 -28.71 0.73
CA GLU A 555 23.85 -27.87 -0.41
C GLU A 555 23.96 -26.40 -0.01
N GLN A 556 24.00 -25.49 -1.00
CA GLN A 556 24.15 -24.05 -0.75
C GLN A 556 22.81 -23.38 -0.42
N ASP A 557 21.71 -23.82 -1.03
CA ASP A 557 20.38 -23.28 -0.81
C ASP A 557 19.64 -24.08 0.26
N VAL A 558 19.55 -23.53 1.47
CA VAL A 558 19.10 -24.27 2.65
C VAL A 558 18.00 -23.56 3.42
N PHE A 559 17.13 -24.35 4.04
CA PHE A 559 16.12 -23.88 4.99
C PHE A 559 16.58 -24.13 6.42
N VAL A 560 17.13 -23.08 7.05
CA VAL A 560 17.65 -23.15 8.41
C VAL A 560 16.50 -23.00 9.41
N PRO A 561 16.31 -23.96 10.33
CA PRO A 561 15.26 -23.88 11.33
C PRO A 561 15.53 -22.77 12.35
N TRP A 562 14.45 -22.12 12.79
CA TRP A 562 14.42 -21.13 13.86
C TRP A 562 13.43 -21.59 14.93
N ASN A 563 13.93 -21.93 16.11
CA ASN A 563 13.10 -22.38 17.22
C ASN A 563 12.59 -21.15 17.98
N LEU A 564 11.37 -20.70 17.67
CA LEU A 564 10.71 -19.58 18.34
C LEU A 564 10.04 -20.08 19.62
N GLN A 565 10.44 -19.56 20.78
CA GLN A 565 9.83 -19.94 22.05
C GLN A 565 8.35 -19.53 22.10
N PHE A 566 7.49 -20.38 22.68
CA PHE A 566 6.04 -20.15 22.75
C PHE A 566 5.64 -18.78 23.29
N LYS A 567 6.40 -18.20 24.22
CA LYS A 567 6.12 -16.86 24.76
C LYS A 567 6.18 -15.73 23.72
N TYR A 568 6.76 -15.98 22.55
CA TYR A 568 6.84 -15.04 21.43
C TYR A 568 5.88 -15.41 20.28
N GLU A 569 5.01 -16.40 20.48
CA GLU A 569 4.10 -16.91 19.45
C GLU A 569 2.64 -16.79 19.88
N ASP A 570 1.73 -16.68 18.91
CA ASP A 570 0.29 -16.65 19.16
C ASP A 570 -0.21 -18.01 19.69
N GLU A 571 -1.05 -17.98 20.73
CA GLU A 571 -1.68 -19.19 21.31
C GLU A 571 -2.41 -20.02 20.25
N LYS A 572 -3.02 -19.39 19.23
CA LYS A 572 -3.68 -20.11 18.13
C LYS A 572 -2.72 -20.93 17.28
N VAL A 573 -1.50 -20.43 17.08
CA VAL A 573 -0.45 -21.15 16.35
C VAL A 573 0.06 -22.32 17.19
N ILE A 574 0.25 -22.09 18.50
CA ILE A 574 0.66 -23.14 19.45
C ILE A 574 -0.41 -24.25 19.52
N ASN A 575 -1.69 -23.89 19.46
CA ASN A 575 -2.82 -24.83 19.48
C ASN A 575 -3.13 -25.48 18.12
N GLN A 576 -2.31 -25.23 17.08
CA GLN A 576 -2.49 -25.78 15.72
C GLN A 576 -3.81 -25.38 15.03
N GLU A 577 -4.39 -24.24 15.42
CA GLU A 577 -5.65 -23.72 14.85
C GLU A 577 -5.43 -23.00 13.51
N VAL A 578 -4.19 -22.90 13.04
CA VAL A 578 -3.79 -22.20 11.80
C VAL A 578 -3.15 -23.19 10.83
N GLN A 579 -3.69 -23.29 9.61
CA GLN A 579 -3.08 -24.08 8.52
C GLN A 579 -1.86 -23.36 7.93
N GLN A 580 -0.68 -23.53 8.54
CA GLN A 580 0.61 -23.13 7.96
C GLN A 580 1.68 -24.21 8.15
N GLN A 581 2.72 -24.18 7.31
CA GLN A 581 3.87 -25.10 7.35
C GLN A 581 4.86 -24.71 8.47
N PHE A 582 4.52 -24.94 9.74
CA PHE A 582 5.44 -24.86 10.88
C PHE A 582 5.44 -26.19 11.64
N LYS A 583 6.55 -26.49 12.36
CA LYS A 583 6.64 -27.68 13.22
C LYS A 583 6.61 -27.25 14.67
N ILE A 584 5.76 -27.85 15.50
CA ILE A 584 5.77 -27.64 16.94
C ILE A 584 6.72 -28.65 17.58
N ASP A 585 7.58 -28.17 18.47
CA ASP A 585 8.41 -28.99 19.36
C ASP A 585 7.97 -28.73 20.80
N ASP A 586 7.06 -29.57 21.29
CA ASP A 586 6.47 -29.46 22.62
C ASP A 586 7.48 -29.68 23.74
N GLN A 587 8.51 -30.51 23.49
CA GLN A 587 9.57 -30.77 24.47
C GLN A 587 10.41 -29.51 24.70
N LYS A 588 10.73 -28.77 23.64
CA LYS A 588 11.47 -27.52 23.73
C LYS A 588 10.58 -26.30 23.93
N LYS A 589 9.25 -26.47 23.90
CA LYS A 589 8.24 -25.41 23.95
C LYS A 589 8.50 -24.34 22.88
N THR A 590 8.74 -24.78 21.65
CA THR A 590 9.08 -23.91 20.52
C THR A 590 8.28 -24.23 19.27
N VAL A 591 7.95 -23.19 18.49
CA VAL A 591 7.48 -23.32 17.11
C VAL A 591 8.66 -23.13 16.16
N VAL A 592 8.87 -24.09 15.27
CA VAL A 592 10.01 -24.14 14.36
C VAL A 592 9.61 -23.56 13.01
N TYR A 593 10.21 -22.42 12.69
CA TYR A 593 10.09 -21.75 11.40
C TYR A 593 11.29 -22.06 10.51
N LYS A 594 11.08 -22.14 9.20
CA LYS A 594 12.16 -22.30 8.23
C LYS A 594 12.56 -20.95 7.65
N ARG A 595 13.85 -20.64 7.69
CA ARG A 595 14.43 -19.43 7.09
C ARG A 595 15.29 -19.81 5.91
N TYR A 596 15.14 -19.12 4.80
CA TYR A 596 15.96 -19.36 3.62
C TYR A 596 17.35 -18.71 3.75
N TYR A 597 18.39 -19.45 3.37
CA TYR A 597 19.77 -19.02 3.29
C TYR A 597 20.45 -19.64 2.06
N HIS A 598 21.23 -18.84 1.35
CA HIS A 598 22.27 -19.29 0.44
C HIS A 598 23.62 -19.25 1.17
N VAL A 599 24.16 -20.39 1.59
CA VAL A 599 25.48 -20.48 2.21
C VAL A 599 26.56 -20.48 1.13
N PHE A 600 27.52 -19.57 1.27
CA PHE A 600 28.55 -19.30 0.26
C PHE A 600 29.72 -20.26 0.40
N LYS A 601 30.24 -20.75 -0.71
CA LYS A 601 31.51 -21.48 -0.76
C LYS A 601 32.70 -20.53 -0.80
N GLN A 602 33.87 -21.03 -0.42
CA GLN A 602 35.13 -20.35 -0.66
C GLN A 602 35.26 -19.94 -2.14
N GLY A 603 35.58 -18.68 -2.42
CA GLY A 603 35.75 -18.16 -3.79
C GLY A 603 34.46 -17.70 -4.48
N GLU A 604 33.28 -18.05 -3.94
CA GLU A 604 32.01 -17.75 -4.61
C GLU A 604 31.66 -16.25 -4.55
N ILE A 605 32.02 -15.55 -3.48
CA ILE A 605 31.75 -14.12 -3.40
C ILE A 605 32.58 -13.36 -4.44
N GLU A 606 33.79 -13.80 -4.74
CA GLU A 606 34.61 -13.27 -5.83
C GLU A 606 34.02 -13.59 -7.21
N GLU A 607 33.52 -14.81 -7.42
CA GLU A 607 32.82 -15.19 -8.66
C GLU A 607 31.52 -14.39 -8.83
N LEU A 608 30.82 -14.07 -7.73
CA LEU A 608 29.63 -13.23 -7.78
C LEU A 608 29.96 -11.80 -8.25
N LEU A 609 31.16 -11.33 -7.89
CA LEU A 609 31.69 -10.00 -8.16
C LEU A 609 32.43 -9.89 -9.50
N SER A 610 32.83 -11.00 -10.15
CA SER A 610 33.70 -11.00 -11.34
C SER A 610 33.15 -10.19 -12.51
N ASP A 611 31.82 -10.16 -12.65
CA ASP A 611 31.11 -9.50 -13.75
C ASP A 611 30.72 -8.05 -13.42
N MET A 612 31.19 -7.50 -12.30
CA MET A 612 30.87 -6.14 -11.86
C MET A 612 32.11 -5.22 -11.96
N PRO A 613 32.03 -4.11 -12.71
CA PRO A 613 33.10 -3.12 -12.76
C PRO A 613 33.00 -2.10 -11.61
N GLY A 614 34.06 -1.28 -11.43
CA GLY A 614 34.01 -0.06 -10.62
C GLY A 614 34.43 -0.22 -9.14
N PHE A 615 35.18 -1.27 -8.81
CA PHE A 615 35.78 -1.46 -7.50
C PHE A 615 36.97 -2.41 -7.57
N LYS A 616 37.73 -2.44 -6.48
CA LYS A 616 38.74 -3.47 -6.18
C LYS A 616 38.44 -4.18 -4.87
N ILE A 617 38.76 -5.48 -4.81
CA ILE A 617 38.73 -6.24 -3.57
C ILE A 617 39.97 -5.86 -2.76
N VAL A 618 39.77 -5.21 -1.61
CA VAL A 618 40.86 -4.80 -0.71
C VAL A 618 41.24 -5.94 0.24
N ASN A 619 40.24 -6.71 0.67
CA ASN A 619 40.47 -7.83 1.57
C ASN A 619 39.39 -8.91 1.37
N ASN A 620 39.77 -10.17 1.53
CA ASN A 620 38.85 -11.30 1.57
C ASN A 620 39.37 -12.35 2.55
N TYR A 621 38.55 -12.76 3.51
CA TYR A 621 38.95 -13.71 4.55
C TYR A 621 37.75 -14.45 5.16
N TYR A 622 38.04 -15.55 5.84
CA TYR A 622 37.08 -16.31 6.64
C TYR A 622 37.02 -15.79 8.08
N ASP A 623 35.81 -15.65 8.63
CA ASP A 623 35.57 -15.19 10.00
C ASP A 623 34.45 -16.00 10.68
N HIS A 624 34.83 -16.98 11.51
CA HIS A 624 33.96 -17.79 12.37
C HIS A 624 32.59 -18.07 11.74
N ALA A 625 32.57 -18.90 10.69
CA ALA A 625 31.40 -19.29 9.91
C ALA A 625 30.89 -18.27 8.85
N ASN A 626 31.67 -17.24 8.52
CA ASN A 626 31.31 -16.28 7.47
C ASN A 626 32.45 -16.07 6.48
N TRP A 627 32.11 -15.91 5.20
CA TRP A 627 33.00 -15.30 4.22
C TRP A 627 32.82 -13.78 4.25
N VAL A 628 33.94 -13.07 4.24
CA VAL A 628 33.99 -11.62 4.41
C VAL A 628 34.77 -11.01 3.26
N VAL A 629 34.16 -10.04 2.58
CA VAL A 629 34.84 -9.26 1.56
C VAL A 629 34.78 -7.77 1.91
N VAL A 630 35.91 -7.08 1.70
CA VAL A 630 36.02 -5.63 1.77
C VAL A 630 36.31 -5.12 0.37
N LEU A 631 35.41 -4.31 -0.16
CA LEU A 631 35.57 -3.65 -1.46
C LEU A 631 35.95 -2.19 -1.23
N GLN A 632 36.78 -1.65 -2.12
CA GLN A 632 36.94 -0.21 -2.26
C GLN A 632 36.44 0.18 -3.64
N LYS A 633 35.49 1.11 -3.67
CA LYS A 633 34.98 1.64 -4.94
C LYS A 633 36.06 2.44 -5.65
N ASP A 634 36.12 2.33 -6.98
CA ASP A 634 37.08 3.06 -7.81
C ASP A 634 36.91 4.59 -7.71
#